data_AF-A0AAV2SD32-F1
#
_entry.id   AF-A0AAV2SD32-F1
#
_cell.length_a   1.000
_cell.length_b   1.000
_cell.length_c   1.000
_cell.angle_alpha   90.00
_cell.angle_beta   90.00
_cell.angle_gamma   90.00
#
_symmetry.space_group_name_H-M   'P 1'
#
loop_
_entity.id
_entity.type
_entity.pdbx_description
1 polymer ?
#
loop_
_entity_poly.entity_id
_entity_poly.type
_entity_poly.pdbx_seq_one_letter_code
_entity_poly.pdbx_strand_id
1 'polypeptide(L)'
;MKIYTLYLENQAFCRIYLWCFMVPLAQLQTDLNAAAEMHGDNDPISLGLQRKGSSGIFKTLTRNNDKSSLSSYIRLFEPLVIKSLKLYTVSSDVGMQQSVLQLLIHLVQIRVNYCLLDSDQIFIGYVIKQFEYIEEGQIKNAEKLIPSMFRFLVLLSYERHHSKSIIGVPKIIQLCDGLMASGQPPLSHCVLALGPLVEDLFLVRSTSSNSDQRELETQREVLCSMLLRLSHYHQILRLLSMILVSTKDNGERWRKLSRQVVDTVLPQLSRLQINLDSKESLRAIEEVLNSVCPSVYRPVDCVLKALFTSPCELESTSGVERWVGGVLLMLRCLISHSSSDLVLSRLEELGLSMDYVHSESSADYSTSDPLGAQEMQEQHSSNTFRDPLNVTQPETAPHVAMGRFLLEVIRVSVSEIRSVHTSMVHGCGNSGESRRIQQQQQQKLQGGPHSPDLLVHLTHHLLLTLVYLSQSGEWPTVVEAMRMICVGECEVLEEVSEGVVFVCGRHPALTMLWCKLLTLMDVAPQSLWTQVLRTTQRKSVAHHLSPVSSEASGPSSCLALEFLRRSGLLVFSQFVVRHMKEGEWLTWLVVQHISDVVLLHKEPPVRSLIQSIHSSPAASALLIQAIHARCEHVQKGEYGGHIISLVCGVHVNQSGALITFLVERLLSSPYLVVTRAASALAAQRTHLLLAMNPQQVKTQFPQVDITKIIRHMKETQTNKRYGQLYSLLQRLLGQVYEVTILDEPSLAAQPVQAPANTKLNLSWYLQVVRSRCVAGQGGGYECGQLLSQLEYSDIIGIMSGKSFNLKLLKHTLRLGLSSTLQANRQWGECNSSVDTGDDSEECSSGSGSGEAPLYTASKVILLQHLQLLAQSLPKPHHTFTPGGGNKYSERVCKLLSGDDTISGSVETLAPVLVEFLTSMAKLPWAPQIHPDTSEHLLRFALLAMEYLHWRVWLGGVSLEVASLCLRCVDAVMKVSSLAGLLGLPERLSYICSMTSATHATTVHMIKPRALPSLPHSLWQKLSSVESCPLTACKRLMQLLLWLETSNSHDLLPPCIAHPIKGVIMGLGRMPILNSVVRIPPDVWTMGWSPDFSGDHGTLLPPLPQDLLQETDVLKQFIFRQELFGWIGRQQFEETWMALLSVLNGVPTEDTPREELPYINLYLNTYCLRYIPRNQAERYRLPIPIFRYSNTLFKLETNHRATILLSTCNRK
;
A
#
# COMPACT_ATOMS: atom_id res chain seq x y z
N MET A 1 -4.32 -10.83 -18.03
CA MET A 1 -2.98 -10.91 -17.40
C MET A 1 -2.87 -9.99 -16.17
N LYS A 2 -2.91 -8.65 -16.25
CA LYS A 2 -2.82 -7.75 -15.07
C LYS A 2 -3.92 -7.92 -14.00
N ILE A 3 -5.13 -8.32 -14.37
CA ILE A 3 -6.22 -8.64 -13.43
C ILE A 3 -5.93 -9.94 -12.65
N TYR A 4 -5.20 -10.87 -13.26
CA TYR A 4 -4.83 -12.14 -12.61
C TYR A 4 -3.68 -11.93 -11.63
N THR A 5 -2.77 -10.99 -11.92
CA THR A 5 -1.70 -10.58 -10.99
C THR A 5 -2.26 -9.81 -9.79
N LEU A 6 -3.23 -8.91 -9.98
CA LEU A 6 -3.96 -8.24 -8.89
C LEU A 6 -4.81 -9.22 -8.06
N TYR A 7 -5.35 -10.28 -8.68
CA TYR A 7 -6.10 -11.33 -7.97
C TYR A 7 -5.16 -12.21 -7.11
N LEU A 8 -3.94 -12.47 -7.57
CA LEU A 8 -2.90 -13.17 -6.82
C LEU A 8 -2.28 -12.28 -5.72
N GLU A 9 -2.11 -10.97 -5.95
CA GLU A 9 -1.64 -10.02 -4.93
C GLU A 9 -2.70 -9.76 -3.84
N ASN A 10 -4.00 -9.72 -4.19
CA ASN A 10 -5.08 -9.67 -3.19
C ASN A 10 -5.22 -10.97 -2.39
N GLN A 11 -4.85 -12.13 -2.96
CA GLN A 11 -4.74 -13.38 -2.20
C GLN A 11 -3.49 -13.41 -1.30
N ALA A 12 -2.39 -12.75 -1.69
CA ALA A 12 -1.18 -12.64 -0.87
C ALA A 12 -1.40 -11.77 0.38
N PHE A 13 -2.27 -10.76 0.31
CA PHE A 13 -2.70 -9.95 1.47
C PHE A 13 -3.63 -10.69 2.45
N CYS A 14 -4.18 -11.85 2.06
CA CYS A 14 -5.22 -12.58 2.82
C CYS A 14 -4.70 -13.74 3.67
N ARG A 15 -3.40 -13.78 4.01
CA ARG A 15 -2.84 -14.82 4.90
C ARG A 15 -1.90 -14.23 5.93
N ILE A 16 -2.45 -13.39 6.80
CA ILE A 16 -1.72 -12.80 7.93
C ILE A 16 -1.17 -13.93 8.82
N TYR A 17 -1.97 -14.97 9.07
CA TYR A 17 -1.56 -16.11 9.89
C TYR A 17 -0.37 -16.89 9.30
N LEU A 18 -0.32 -17.02 7.96
CA LEU A 18 0.73 -17.77 7.28
C LEU A 18 2.10 -17.08 7.44
N TRP A 19 2.17 -15.79 7.14
CA TRP A 19 3.42 -15.03 7.16
C TRP A 19 3.92 -14.71 8.57
N CYS A 20 3.01 -14.54 9.53
CA CYS A 20 3.39 -14.14 10.88
C CYS A 20 3.78 -15.31 11.79
N PHE A 21 3.20 -16.50 11.56
CA PHE A 21 3.40 -17.64 12.45
C PHE A 21 3.86 -18.89 11.70
N MET A 22 3.15 -19.31 10.66
CA MET A 22 3.45 -20.61 10.04
C MET A 22 4.80 -20.63 9.31
N VAL A 23 5.13 -19.59 8.54
CA VAL A 23 6.40 -19.53 7.79
C VAL A 23 7.60 -19.39 8.72
N PRO A 24 7.64 -18.45 9.69
CA PRO A 24 8.77 -18.34 10.61
C PRO A 24 8.95 -19.59 11.49
N LEU A 25 7.85 -20.18 11.96
CA LEU A 25 7.90 -21.39 12.76
C LEU A 25 8.36 -22.61 11.94
N ALA A 26 7.88 -22.75 10.70
CA ALA A 26 8.32 -23.82 9.81
C ALA A 26 9.80 -23.67 9.44
N GLN A 27 10.28 -22.44 9.21
CA GLN A 27 11.70 -22.16 8.98
C GLN A 27 12.55 -22.53 10.21
N LEU A 28 12.13 -22.11 11.41
CA LEU A 28 12.83 -22.50 12.64
C LEU A 28 12.83 -24.03 12.84
N GLN A 29 11.71 -24.69 12.57
CA GLN A 29 11.62 -26.15 12.66
C GLN A 29 12.54 -26.83 11.65
N THR A 30 12.61 -26.34 10.40
CA THR A 30 13.56 -26.88 9.42
C THR A 30 15.00 -26.63 9.82
N ASP A 31 15.32 -25.49 10.42
CA ASP A 31 16.68 -25.15 10.84
C ASP A 31 17.13 -26.00 12.04
N LEU A 32 16.26 -26.19 13.04
CA LEU A 32 16.51 -27.05 14.19
C LEU A 32 16.58 -28.53 13.79
N ASN A 33 15.70 -28.98 12.88
CA ASN A 33 15.72 -30.34 12.37
C ASN A 33 16.93 -30.58 11.47
N ALA A 34 17.34 -29.63 10.62
CA ALA A 34 18.55 -29.77 9.81
C ALA A 34 19.81 -29.88 10.68
N ALA A 35 19.85 -29.16 11.82
CA ALA A 35 20.92 -29.32 12.81
C ALA A 35 20.91 -30.71 13.48
N ALA A 36 19.73 -31.35 13.61
CA ALA A 36 19.58 -32.70 14.13
C ALA A 36 19.84 -33.81 13.07
N GLU A 37 19.37 -33.63 11.83
CA GLU A 37 19.40 -34.59 10.72
C GLU A 37 20.72 -34.61 9.94
N MET A 38 21.55 -33.56 10.00
CA MET A 38 22.91 -33.54 9.44
C MET A 38 23.84 -34.66 9.99
N HIS A 39 23.31 -35.53 10.85
CA HIS A 39 24.02 -36.53 11.63
C HIS A 39 23.33 -37.91 11.70
N GLY A 40 22.27 -38.17 10.93
CA GLY A 40 21.69 -39.51 10.75
C GLY A 40 22.16 -40.17 9.45
N ASP A 41 22.85 -41.32 9.57
CA ASP A 41 23.25 -42.31 8.57
C ASP A 41 23.57 -41.89 7.10
N ASN A 42 24.81 -42.17 6.70
CA ASN A 42 25.30 -42.51 5.36
C ASN A 42 24.39 -42.14 4.16
N ASP A 43 24.45 -40.89 3.72
CA ASP A 43 24.33 -40.54 2.31
C ASP A 43 25.09 -39.24 2.02
N PRO A 44 25.84 -39.14 0.89
CA PRO A 44 26.56 -37.93 0.54
C PRO A 44 25.55 -36.88 0.06
N ILE A 45 25.04 -36.05 0.97
CA ILE A 45 24.20 -34.91 0.62
C ILE A 45 25.05 -33.92 -0.18
N SER A 46 24.77 -33.82 -1.48
CA SER A 46 25.30 -32.78 -2.34
C SER A 46 24.72 -31.42 -1.93
N LEU A 47 25.37 -30.76 -0.97
CA LEU A 47 25.09 -29.36 -0.67
C LEU A 47 25.42 -28.53 -1.91
N GLY A 48 24.38 -27.96 -2.50
CA GLY A 48 24.46 -26.93 -3.53
C GLY A 48 25.04 -25.64 -2.97
N LEU A 49 26.32 -25.66 -2.62
CA LEU A 49 27.12 -24.45 -2.66
C LEU A 49 27.06 -23.95 -4.09
N GLN A 50 26.43 -22.80 -4.27
CA GLN A 50 26.53 -21.99 -5.46
C GLN A 50 28.03 -21.78 -5.74
N ARG A 51 28.61 -22.67 -6.56
CA ARG A 51 29.81 -22.42 -7.34
C ARG A 51 29.45 -21.29 -8.31
N LYS A 52 29.41 -20.06 -7.79
CA LYS A 52 29.71 -18.85 -8.55
C LYS A 52 31.17 -18.46 -8.30
N GLY A 53 32.04 -19.47 -8.25
CA GLY A 53 33.36 -19.33 -8.82
C GLY A 53 33.20 -19.35 -10.34
N SER A 54 33.66 -18.31 -11.00
CA SER A 54 33.80 -18.14 -12.44
C SER A 54 34.75 -19.17 -13.08
N SER A 55 34.56 -20.46 -12.79
CA SER A 55 35.30 -21.58 -13.40
C SER A 55 34.52 -22.27 -14.52
N GLY A 56 33.29 -21.79 -14.82
CA GLY A 56 32.38 -22.38 -15.82
C GLY A 56 32.58 -21.90 -17.26
N ILE A 57 33.34 -20.83 -17.50
CA ILE A 57 33.49 -20.24 -18.84
C ILE A 57 34.60 -20.94 -19.66
N PHE A 58 35.53 -21.66 -19.01
CA PHE A 58 36.68 -22.26 -19.71
C PHE A 58 36.61 -23.77 -19.97
N LYS A 59 35.60 -24.49 -19.47
CA LYS A 59 35.44 -25.92 -19.79
C LYS A 59 34.85 -26.20 -21.17
N THR A 60 34.31 -25.19 -21.84
CA THR A 60 33.74 -25.30 -23.20
C THR A 60 34.71 -24.93 -24.31
N LEU A 61 35.97 -24.56 -24.02
CA LEU A 61 36.94 -24.14 -25.03
C LEU A 61 38.10 -25.10 -25.28
N THR A 62 38.08 -26.30 -24.71
CA THR A 62 39.12 -27.32 -24.99
C THR A 62 38.53 -28.52 -25.71
N ARG A 63 38.08 -28.29 -26.95
CA ARG A 63 38.01 -29.38 -27.92
C ARG A 63 38.52 -28.91 -29.28
N ASN A 64 39.83 -29.12 -29.43
CA ASN A 64 40.62 -29.21 -30.64
C ASN A 64 40.78 -27.94 -31.51
N ASN A 65 42.06 -27.74 -31.84
CA ASN A 65 42.71 -26.67 -32.58
C ASN A 65 43.12 -25.40 -31.82
N ASP A 66 44.45 -25.18 -31.86
CA ASP A 66 45.21 -23.96 -31.62
C ASP A 66 45.84 -23.67 -30.24
N LYS A 67 46.70 -24.58 -29.76
CA LYS A 67 47.73 -24.19 -28.76
C LYS A 67 48.72 -23.13 -29.29
N SER A 68 48.90 -23.03 -30.61
CA SER A 68 49.78 -22.03 -31.27
C SER A 68 49.10 -20.67 -31.47
N SER A 69 47.78 -20.62 -31.76
CA SER A 69 47.06 -19.35 -31.89
C SER A 69 46.82 -18.70 -30.52
N LEU A 70 46.49 -19.47 -29.49
CA LEU A 70 46.37 -18.95 -28.11
C LEU A 70 47.70 -18.35 -27.60
N SER A 71 48.84 -19.01 -27.86
CA SER A 71 50.17 -18.50 -27.52
C SER A 71 50.51 -17.18 -28.21
N SER A 72 50.09 -17.00 -29.47
CA SER A 72 50.29 -15.75 -30.22
C SER A 72 49.33 -14.64 -29.78
N TYR A 73 48.08 -14.95 -29.42
CA TYR A 73 47.16 -13.97 -28.81
C TYR A 73 47.61 -13.54 -27.40
N ILE A 74 48.19 -14.44 -26.60
CA ILE A 74 48.74 -14.11 -25.27
C ILE A 74 49.93 -13.13 -25.38
N ARG A 75 50.79 -13.29 -26.40
CA ARG A 75 51.92 -12.37 -26.66
C ARG A 75 51.48 -10.94 -27.00
N LEU A 76 50.29 -10.74 -27.58
CA LEU A 76 49.77 -9.39 -27.86
C LEU A 76 49.48 -8.59 -26.57
N PHE A 77 49.23 -9.27 -25.45
CA PHE A 77 48.97 -8.64 -24.16
C PHE A 77 50.24 -8.38 -23.34
N GLU A 78 51.39 -8.96 -23.72
CA GLU A 78 52.68 -8.80 -23.04
C GLU A 78 53.06 -7.33 -22.74
N PRO A 79 53.02 -6.38 -23.71
CA PRO A 79 53.34 -4.98 -23.42
C PRO A 79 52.35 -4.31 -22.47
N LEU A 80 51.07 -4.73 -22.49
CA LEU A 80 50.05 -4.21 -21.57
C LEU A 80 50.27 -4.72 -20.15
N VAL A 81 50.63 -6.01 -20.00
CA VAL A 81 50.92 -6.63 -18.70
C VAL A 81 52.19 -6.01 -18.11
N ILE A 82 53.27 -5.86 -18.89
CA ILE A 82 54.51 -5.19 -18.44
C ILE A 82 54.23 -3.75 -18.01
N LYS A 83 53.40 -3.00 -18.77
CA LYS A 83 53.03 -1.63 -18.39
C LYS A 83 52.19 -1.61 -17.11
N SER A 84 51.30 -2.57 -16.90
CA SER A 84 50.49 -2.70 -15.69
C SER A 84 51.35 -3.01 -14.47
N LEU A 85 52.35 -3.90 -14.60
CA LEU A 85 53.33 -4.21 -13.55
C LEU A 85 54.15 -2.97 -13.14
N LYS A 86 54.59 -2.16 -14.12
CA LYS A 86 55.28 -0.90 -13.86
C LYS A 86 54.38 0.15 -13.21
N LEU A 87 53.11 0.23 -13.61
CA LEU A 87 52.14 1.15 -13.01
C LEU A 87 51.86 0.83 -11.54
N TYR A 88 51.89 -0.46 -11.16
CA TYR A 88 51.71 -0.88 -9.77
C TYR A 88 52.82 -0.38 -8.85
N THR A 89 54.08 -0.40 -9.30
CA THR A 89 55.23 -0.01 -8.48
C THR A 89 55.41 1.51 -8.36
N VAL A 90 54.78 2.30 -9.25
CA VAL A 90 54.92 3.76 -9.30
C VAL A 90 53.69 4.51 -8.75
N SER A 91 52.51 3.89 -8.75
CA SER A 91 51.27 4.55 -8.32
C SER A 91 50.95 4.33 -6.85
N SER A 92 50.32 5.34 -6.24
CA SER A 92 49.76 5.30 -4.88
C SER A 92 48.23 5.07 -4.86
N ASP A 93 47.59 4.88 -6.02
CA ASP A 93 46.15 4.57 -6.08
C ASP A 93 45.88 3.09 -5.82
N VAL A 94 45.25 2.81 -4.67
CA VAL A 94 44.90 1.46 -4.24
C VAL A 94 43.90 0.78 -5.17
N GLY A 95 42.97 1.53 -5.79
CA GLY A 95 41.99 0.94 -6.71
C GLY A 95 42.66 0.40 -7.98
N MET A 96 43.61 1.15 -8.52
CA MET A 96 44.43 0.71 -9.64
C MET A 96 45.34 -0.47 -9.27
N GLN A 97 46.02 -0.41 -8.11
CA GLN A 97 46.86 -1.51 -7.62
C GLN A 97 46.06 -2.82 -7.45
N GLN A 98 44.87 -2.75 -6.84
CA GLN A 98 43.95 -3.88 -6.74
C GLN A 98 43.61 -4.46 -8.12
N SER A 99 43.31 -3.60 -9.10
CA SER A 99 42.96 -4.04 -10.45
C SER A 99 44.11 -4.77 -11.15
N VAL A 100 45.35 -4.30 -10.96
CA VAL A 100 46.54 -4.97 -11.50
C VAL A 100 46.77 -6.33 -10.84
N LEU A 101 46.61 -6.44 -9.51
CA LEU A 101 46.70 -7.74 -8.82
C LEU A 101 45.62 -8.71 -9.31
N GLN A 102 44.39 -8.23 -9.54
CA GLN A 102 43.33 -9.05 -10.12
C GLN A 102 43.70 -9.56 -11.52
N LEU A 103 44.28 -8.73 -12.38
CA LEU A 103 44.79 -9.16 -13.68
C LEU A 103 45.82 -10.29 -13.53
N LEU A 104 46.78 -10.15 -12.62
CA LEU A 104 47.81 -11.18 -12.38
C LEU A 104 47.22 -12.48 -11.82
N ILE A 105 46.27 -12.38 -10.89
CA ILE A 105 45.52 -13.54 -10.37
C ILE A 105 44.88 -14.33 -11.52
N HIS A 106 44.24 -13.65 -12.47
CA HIS A 106 43.64 -14.31 -13.63
C HIS A 106 44.69 -14.93 -14.57
N LEU A 107 45.82 -14.26 -14.82
CA LEU A 107 46.88 -14.79 -15.67
C LEU A 107 47.52 -16.07 -15.08
N VAL A 108 47.76 -16.08 -13.77
CA VAL A 108 48.27 -17.27 -13.07
C VAL A 108 47.24 -18.41 -13.10
N GLN A 109 45.94 -18.12 -12.93
CA GLN A 109 44.89 -19.13 -13.04
C GLN A 109 44.77 -19.75 -14.45
N ILE A 110 45.07 -18.97 -15.49
CA ILE A 110 45.12 -19.45 -16.89
C ILE A 110 46.40 -20.26 -17.19
N ARG A 111 47.28 -20.45 -16.18
CA ARG A 111 48.57 -21.16 -16.27
C ARG A 111 49.60 -20.46 -17.16
N VAL A 112 49.56 -19.13 -17.21
CA VAL A 112 50.67 -18.35 -17.76
C VAL A 112 51.84 -18.44 -16.76
N ASN A 113 53.02 -18.83 -17.24
CA ASN A 113 54.19 -18.97 -16.38
C ASN A 113 54.60 -17.61 -15.80
N TYR A 114 54.45 -17.44 -14.48
CA TYR A 114 54.76 -16.19 -13.77
C TYR A 114 56.21 -15.75 -13.97
N CYS A 115 57.14 -16.69 -14.14
CA CYS A 115 58.56 -16.39 -14.32
C CYS A 115 58.87 -15.66 -15.63
N LEU A 116 57.93 -15.67 -16.60
CA LEU A 116 58.02 -14.88 -17.82
C LEU A 116 57.57 -13.43 -17.61
N LEU A 117 56.75 -13.18 -16.59
CA LEU A 117 56.24 -11.86 -16.25
C LEU A 117 57.17 -11.11 -15.30
N ASP A 118 57.82 -11.84 -14.39
CA ASP A 118 58.71 -11.31 -13.35
C ASP A 118 59.94 -12.22 -13.19
N SER A 119 60.83 -12.22 -14.18
CA SER A 119 62.05 -13.06 -14.20
C SER A 119 63.00 -12.76 -13.04
N ASP A 120 63.05 -11.49 -12.63
CA ASP A 120 63.99 -10.97 -11.63
C ASP A 120 63.34 -10.88 -10.23
N GLN A 121 62.09 -11.34 -10.08
CA GLN A 121 61.32 -11.30 -8.83
C GLN A 121 61.18 -9.90 -8.21
N ILE A 122 61.26 -8.85 -9.04
CA ILE A 122 61.18 -7.45 -8.61
C ILE A 122 59.76 -7.12 -8.16
N PHE A 123 58.76 -7.59 -8.92
CA PHE A 123 57.36 -7.29 -8.62
C PHE A 123 56.91 -7.99 -7.33
N ILE A 124 57.17 -9.29 -7.20
CA ILE A 124 56.84 -10.03 -5.97
C ILE A 124 57.60 -9.47 -4.75
N GLY A 125 58.87 -9.09 -4.91
CA GLY A 125 59.65 -8.43 -3.87
C GLY A 125 59.03 -7.10 -3.42
N TYR A 126 58.51 -6.31 -4.36
CA TYR A 126 57.79 -5.08 -4.05
C TYR A 126 56.47 -5.33 -3.32
N VAL A 127 55.68 -6.34 -3.72
CA VAL A 127 54.44 -6.73 -3.04
C VAL A 127 54.72 -7.19 -1.61
N ILE A 128 55.79 -7.94 -1.36
CA ILE A 128 56.18 -8.36 0.00
C ILE A 128 56.59 -7.14 0.83
N LYS A 129 57.37 -6.22 0.26
CA LYS A 129 57.78 -4.99 0.95
C LYS A 129 56.60 -4.08 1.31
N GLN A 130 55.52 -4.11 0.53
CA GLN A 130 54.30 -3.36 0.86
C GLN A 130 53.67 -3.77 2.20
N PHE A 131 53.90 -4.98 2.70
CA PHE A 131 53.42 -5.37 4.03
C PHE A 131 54.07 -4.57 5.15
N GLU A 132 55.35 -4.22 5.05
CA GLU A 132 56.03 -3.35 6.04
C GLU A 132 55.33 -2.00 6.14
N TYR A 133 54.96 -1.40 5.00
CA TYR A 133 54.22 -0.14 4.97
C TYR A 133 52.76 -0.26 5.46
N ILE A 134 52.15 -1.43 5.33
CA ILE A 134 50.81 -1.72 5.86
C ILE A 134 50.86 -1.89 7.37
N GLU A 135 51.86 -2.61 7.89
CA GLU A 135 52.10 -2.78 9.32
C GLU A 135 52.37 -1.43 10.01
N GLU A 136 53.16 -0.56 9.38
CA GLU A 136 53.42 0.81 9.84
C GLU A 136 52.25 1.79 9.62
N GLY A 137 51.16 1.37 8.96
CA GLY A 137 49.96 2.19 8.73
C GLY A 137 50.13 3.31 7.69
N GLN A 138 51.12 3.21 6.80
CA GLN A 138 51.46 4.26 5.81
C GLN A 138 50.59 4.20 4.55
N ILE A 139 49.92 3.07 4.28
CA ILE A 139 49.04 2.90 3.11
C ILE A 139 47.57 3.19 3.49
N LYS A 140 47.01 4.27 2.93
CA LYS A 140 45.59 4.60 3.08
C LYS A 140 44.72 3.59 2.32
N ASN A 141 43.61 3.13 2.90
CA ASN A 141 42.67 2.16 2.32
C ASN A 141 43.29 0.76 2.01
N ALA A 142 44.28 0.32 2.79
CA ALA A 142 44.91 -1.00 2.63
C ALA A 142 43.91 -2.17 2.66
N GLU A 143 42.74 -2.01 3.29
CA GLU A 143 41.65 -2.99 3.40
C GLU A 143 41.23 -3.60 2.05
N LYS A 144 41.26 -2.82 0.97
CA LYS A 144 40.88 -3.28 -0.38
C LYS A 144 42.00 -4.07 -1.06
N LEU A 145 43.25 -3.80 -0.69
CA LEU A 145 44.44 -4.38 -1.31
C LEU A 145 44.78 -5.75 -0.70
N ILE A 146 44.70 -5.86 0.63
CA ILE A 146 45.12 -7.03 1.41
C ILE A 146 44.52 -8.35 0.90
N PRO A 147 43.19 -8.49 0.68
CA PRO A 147 42.63 -9.75 0.15
C PRO A 147 43.21 -10.15 -1.21
N SER A 148 43.48 -9.18 -2.09
CA SER A 148 44.01 -9.42 -3.43
C SER A 148 45.50 -9.79 -3.36
N MET A 149 46.27 -9.18 -2.47
CA MET A 149 47.66 -9.55 -2.22
C MET A 149 47.77 -10.99 -1.71
N PHE A 150 47.01 -11.35 -0.67
CA PHE A 150 47.04 -12.73 -0.13
C PHE A 150 46.57 -13.76 -1.15
N ARG A 151 45.50 -13.48 -1.91
CA ARG A 151 45.05 -14.38 -2.99
C ARG A 151 46.11 -14.58 -4.07
N PHE A 152 46.83 -13.52 -4.43
CA PHE A 152 47.95 -13.59 -5.39
C PHE A 152 49.11 -14.42 -4.85
N LEU A 153 49.55 -14.18 -3.61
CA LEU A 153 50.65 -14.94 -2.97
C LEU A 153 50.31 -16.43 -2.81
N VAL A 154 49.07 -16.74 -2.42
CA VAL A 154 48.59 -18.11 -2.28
C VAL A 154 48.63 -18.85 -3.63
N LEU A 155 48.17 -18.22 -4.72
CA LEU A 155 48.26 -18.82 -6.06
C LEU A 155 49.72 -19.05 -6.50
N LEU A 156 50.61 -18.11 -6.20
CA LEU A 156 52.04 -18.22 -6.54
C LEU A 156 52.74 -19.37 -5.81
N SER A 157 52.23 -19.79 -4.65
CA SER A 157 52.83 -20.90 -3.89
C SER A 157 52.70 -22.27 -4.58
N TYR A 158 51.79 -22.40 -5.55
CA TYR A 158 51.68 -23.60 -6.41
C TYR A 158 52.70 -23.60 -7.56
N GLU A 159 53.17 -22.42 -7.98
CA GLU A 159 54.09 -22.27 -9.09
C GLU A 159 55.53 -22.60 -8.68
N ARG A 160 56.25 -23.30 -9.55
CA ARG A 160 57.63 -23.73 -9.31
C ARG A 160 58.56 -23.14 -10.36
N HIS A 161 59.56 -22.38 -9.91
CA HIS A 161 60.65 -21.91 -10.75
C HIS A 161 61.83 -22.88 -10.64
N HIS A 162 62.17 -23.59 -11.72
CA HIS A 162 63.27 -24.57 -11.75
C HIS A 162 63.25 -25.53 -10.53
N SER A 163 62.10 -26.14 -10.25
CA SER A 163 61.83 -27.03 -9.10
C SER A 163 61.84 -26.41 -7.69
N LYS A 164 62.08 -25.10 -7.52
CA LYS A 164 61.91 -24.37 -6.25
C LYS A 164 60.58 -23.60 -6.24
N SER A 165 59.88 -23.61 -5.10
CA SER A 165 58.67 -22.80 -4.92
C SER A 165 59.03 -21.31 -4.92
N ILE A 166 58.22 -20.49 -5.59
CA ILE A 166 58.43 -19.03 -5.68
C ILE A 166 58.17 -18.37 -4.31
N ILE A 167 57.14 -18.82 -3.59
CA ILE A 167 56.86 -18.41 -2.22
C ILE A 167 56.22 -19.58 -1.45
N GLY A 168 56.78 -19.91 -0.29
CA GLY A 168 56.24 -20.97 0.57
C GLY A 168 55.05 -20.50 1.40
N VAL A 169 54.08 -21.39 1.62
CA VAL A 169 52.96 -21.15 2.56
C VAL A 169 53.42 -20.72 3.96
N PRO A 170 54.51 -21.25 4.55
CA PRO A 170 55.00 -20.78 5.85
C PRO A 170 55.32 -19.29 5.86
N LYS A 171 55.87 -18.74 4.76
CA LYS A 171 56.18 -17.32 4.64
C LYS A 171 54.91 -16.47 4.53
N ILE A 172 53.87 -16.97 3.86
CA ILE A 172 52.56 -16.30 3.79
C ILE A 172 51.88 -16.25 5.16
N ILE A 173 51.96 -17.34 5.95
CA ILE A 173 51.46 -17.38 7.32
C ILE A 173 52.21 -16.36 8.20
N GLN A 174 53.54 -16.28 8.08
CA GLN A 174 54.35 -15.28 8.80
C GLN A 174 53.94 -13.83 8.48
N LEU A 175 53.64 -13.51 7.21
CA LEU A 175 53.15 -12.18 6.84
C LEU A 175 51.76 -11.88 7.45
N CYS A 176 50.91 -12.89 7.56
CA CYS A 176 49.62 -12.74 8.26
C CYS A 176 49.79 -12.55 9.78
N ASP A 177 50.77 -13.21 10.38
CA ASP A 177 51.11 -13.06 11.80
C ASP A 177 51.74 -11.68 12.09
N GLY A 178 52.57 -11.17 11.18
CA GLY A 178 53.08 -9.80 11.20
C GLY A 178 51.97 -8.75 11.22
N LEU A 179 50.97 -8.90 10.34
CA LEU A 179 49.77 -8.05 10.36
C LEU A 179 48.97 -8.17 11.66
N MET A 180 48.91 -9.34 12.29
CA MET A 180 48.24 -9.52 13.58
C MET A 180 49.01 -8.85 14.74
N ALA A 181 50.34 -8.84 14.69
CA ALA A 181 51.20 -8.25 15.71
C ALA A 181 51.40 -6.72 15.55
N SER A 182 51.05 -6.16 14.38
CA SER A 182 51.28 -4.76 14.00
C SER A 182 50.49 -3.70 14.81
N GLY A 183 49.50 -4.10 15.62
CA GLY A 183 48.64 -3.19 16.37
C GLY A 183 47.54 -2.50 15.55
N GLN A 184 47.45 -2.77 14.24
CA GLN A 184 46.38 -2.30 13.36
C GLN A 184 45.03 -2.99 13.69
N PRO A 185 43.88 -2.36 13.37
CA PRO A 185 42.58 -2.95 13.63
C PRO A 185 42.43 -4.34 12.95
N PRO A 186 42.16 -5.41 13.72
CA PRO A 186 42.14 -6.77 13.18
C PRO A 186 41.10 -6.99 12.07
N LEU A 187 39.92 -6.36 12.17
CA LEU A 187 38.81 -6.50 11.22
C LEU A 187 39.14 -6.02 9.81
N SER A 188 39.95 -4.97 9.68
CA SER A 188 40.28 -4.35 8.40
C SER A 188 41.57 -4.87 7.77
N HIS A 189 42.40 -5.58 8.53
CA HIS A 189 43.71 -6.06 8.08
C HIS A 189 43.84 -7.58 8.20
N CYS A 190 44.00 -8.09 9.43
CA CYS A 190 44.29 -9.50 9.68
C CYS A 190 43.14 -10.44 9.26
N VAL A 191 41.90 -10.11 9.60
CA VAL A 191 40.72 -10.92 9.26
C VAL A 191 40.54 -11.06 7.75
N LEU A 192 40.83 -9.99 7.00
CA LEU A 192 40.75 -9.98 5.53
C LEU A 192 41.85 -10.81 4.86
N ALA A 193 43.03 -10.91 5.49
CA ALA A 193 44.15 -11.73 5.03
C ALA A 193 43.89 -13.24 5.22
N LEU A 194 43.23 -13.61 6.32
CA LEU A 194 42.97 -15.00 6.69
C LEU A 194 41.97 -15.71 5.76
N GLY A 195 41.03 -14.98 5.15
CA GLY A 195 40.00 -15.55 4.27
C GLY A 195 40.57 -16.37 3.10
N PRO A 196 41.35 -15.78 2.18
CA PRO A 196 41.96 -16.49 1.05
C PRO A 196 42.86 -17.67 1.45
N LEU A 197 43.50 -17.58 2.62
CA LEU A 197 44.40 -18.61 3.13
C LEU A 197 43.63 -19.83 3.64
N VAL A 198 42.53 -19.60 4.37
CA VAL A 198 41.63 -20.66 4.86
C VAL A 198 40.96 -21.38 3.69
N GLU A 199 40.45 -20.64 2.71
CA GLU A 199 39.83 -21.22 1.51
C GLU A 199 40.80 -22.15 0.76
N ASP A 200 42.05 -21.75 0.56
CA ASP A 200 43.03 -22.56 -0.18
C ASP A 200 43.51 -23.80 0.60
N LEU A 201 43.93 -23.61 1.86
CA LEU A 201 44.56 -24.67 2.65
C LEU A 201 43.57 -25.77 3.06
N PHE A 202 42.30 -25.44 3.29
CA PHE A 202 41.29 -26.40 3.72
C PHE A 202 40.41 -26.93 2.57
N LEU A 203 40.05 -26.12 1.57
CA LEU A 203 39.15 -26.56 0.49
C LEU A 203 39.87 -27.04 -0.78
N VAL A 204 41.01 -26.44 -1.15
CA VAL A 204 41.70 -26.74 -2.41
C VAL A 204 42.80 -27.79 -2.23
N ARG A 205 43.65 -27.64 -1.20
CA ARG A 205 44.79 -28.56 -0.92
C ARG A 205 44.42 -29.86 -0.23
N SER A 206 43.15 -30.07 0.14
CA SER A 206 42.66 -31.31 0.74
C SER A 206 42.83 -32.56 -0.16
N THR A 207 43.12 -32.37 -1.44
CA THR A 207 43.19 -33.44 -2.47
C THR A 207 44.61 -33.81 -2.92
N SER A 208 45.68 -33.26 -2.32
CA SER A 208 47.08 -33.47 -2.75
C SER A 208 47.78 -34.67 -2.08
N SER A 209 48.77 -35.25 -2.79
CA SER A 209 49.47 -36.51 -2.49
C SER A 209 50.34 -36.54 -1.21
N ASN A 210 50.45 -37.74 -0.62
CA ASN A 210 50.94 -38.11 0.73
C ASN A 210 52.30 -37.56 1.24
N SER A 211 53.21 -36.99 0.44
CA SER A 211 54.54 -36.57 0.94
C SER A 211 54.51 -35.21 1.66
N ASP A 212 53.65 -34.30 1.22
CA ASP A 212 53.59 -32.91 1.73
C ASP A 212 52.51 -32.76 2.82
N GLN A 213 51.84 -33.86 3.17
CA GLN A 213 50.65 -33.86 4.02
C GLN A 213 50.96 -33.56 5.49
N ARG A 214 52.13 -33.98 6.00
CA ARG A 214 52.56 -33.66 7.37
C ARG A 214 52.88 -32.17 7.54
N GLU A 215 53.55 -31.56 6.55
CA GLU A 215 53.87 -30.14 6.58
C GLU A 215 52.58 -29.29 6.45
N LEU A 216 51.66 -29.69 5.56
CA LEU A 216 50.34 -29.05 5.44
C LEU A 216 49.51 -29.16 6.72
N GLU A 217 49.61 -30.28 7.46
CA GLU A 217 48.94 -30.46 8.75
C GLU A 217 49.46 -29.49 9.81
N THR A 218 50.79 -29.33 9.92
CA THR A 218 51.37 -28.33 10.84
C THR A 218 50.95 -26.89 10.48
N GLN A 219 50.88 -26.57 9.20
CA GLN A 219 50.42 -25.26 8.72
C GLN A 219 48.93 -25.00 9.04
N ARG A 220 48.09 -26.03 8.93
CA ARG A 220 46.67 -25.97 9.30
C ARG A 220 46.47 -25.76 10.81
N GLU A 221 47.25 -26.44 11.65
CA GLU A 221 47.18 -26.27 13.12
C GLU A 221 47.58 -24.86 13.56
N VAL A 222 48.65 -24.30 12.99
CA VAL A 222 49.07 -22.91 13.25
C VAL A 222 47.94 -21.95 12.86
N LEU A 223 47.35 -22.12 11.68
CA LEU A 223 46.25 -21.27 11.22
C LEU A 223 45.00 -21.40 12.11
N CYS A 224 44.62 -22.61 12.53
CA CYS A 224 43.55 -22.82 13.49
C CYS A 224 43.82 -22.10 14.82
N SER A 225 45.05 -22.15 15.33
CA SER A 225 45.42 -21.45 16.57
C SER A 225 45.31 -19.92 16.45
N MET A 226 45.64 -19.36 15.27
CA MET A 226 45.46 -17.92 14.97
C MET A 226 43.98 -17.55 14.91
N LEU A 227 43.16 -18.36 14.24
CA LEU A 227 41.70 -18.16 14.15
C LEU A 227 41.02 -18.22 15.53
N LEU A 228 41.40 -19.17 16.38
CA LEU A 228 40.86 -19.29 17.73
C LEU A 228 41.23 -18.11 18.63
N ARG A 229 42.38 -17.46 18.42
CA ARG A 229 42.75 -16.22 19.14
C ARG A 229 41.85 -15.04 18.76
N LEU A 230 41.31 -15.06 17.54
CA LEU A 230 40.45 -14.02 16.96
C LEU A 230 38.96 -14.41 16.94
N SER A 231 38.55 -15.42 17.71
CA SER A 231 37.18 -15.95 17.77
C SER A 231 36.12 -14.94 18.21
N HIS A 232 36.53 -13.81 18.79
CA HIS A 232 35.64 -12.70 19.17
C HIS A 232 34.94 -12.02 17.97
N TYR A 233 35.47 -12.19 16.75
CA TYR A 233 34.92 -11.61 15.52
C TYR A 233 34.10 -12.62 14.70
N HIS A 234 32.91 -12.23 14.28
CA HIS A 234 32.00 -13.11 13.55
C HIS A 234 32.50 -13.56 12.17
N GLN A 235 33.32 -12.76 11.49
CA GLN A 235 33.93 -13.15 10.22
C GLN A 235 34.86 -14.37 10.40
N ILE A 236 35.57 -14.43 11.53
CA ILE A 236 36.46 -15.54 11.87
C ILE A 236 35.66 -16.78 12.26
N LEU A 237 34.56 -16.62 13.00
CA LEU A 237 33.64 -17.71 13.31
C LEU A 237 33.07 -18.35 12.04
N ARG A 238 32.74 -17.55 11.01
CA ARG A 238 32.32 -18.08 9.71
C ARG A 238 33.43 -18.89 9.01
N LEU A 239 34.69 -18.44 9.09
CA LEU A 239 35.83 -19.21 8.59
C LEU A 239 36.00 -20.53 9.37
N LEU A 240 35.82 -20.52 10.69
CA LEU A 240 35.87 -21.71 11.54
C LEU A 240 34.75 -22.72 11.20
N SER A 241 33.52 -22.26 10.94
CA SER A 241 32.42 -23.13 10.49
C SER A 241 32.77 -23.80 9.15
N MET A 242 33.31 -23.05 8.18
CA MET A 242 33.78 -23.64 6.91
C MET A 242 34.86 -24.71 7.11
N ILE A 243 35.81 -24.47 8.03
CA ILE A 243 36.85 -25.46 8.37
C ILE A 243 36.19 -26.71 8.97
N LEU A 244 35.30 -26.56 9.95
CA LEU A 244 34.63 -27.68 10.61
C LEU A 244 33.86 -28.54 9.61
N VAL A 245 33.10 -27.92 8.70
CA VAL A 245 32.38 -28.63 7.62
C VAL A 245 33.34 -29.37 6.70
N SER A 246 34.46 -28.76 6.31
CA SER A 246 35.46 -29.41 5.45
C SER A 246 36.19 -30.60 6.12
N THR A 247 36.25 -30.61 7.45
CA THR A 247 36.92 -31.68 8.23
C THR A 247 36.01 -32.85 8.58
N LYS A 248 34.70 -32.77 8.27
CA LYS A 248 33.68 -33.77 8.63
C LYS A 248 34.04 -35.18 8.13
N ASP A 249 34.70 -35.28 6.98
CA ASP A 249 35.12 -36.55 6.38
C ASP A 249 36.15 -37.32 7.23
N ASN A 250 36.88 -36.64 8.13
CA ASN A 250 37.85 -37.25 9.03
C ASN A 250 37.37 -37.16 10.49
N GLY A 251 36.57 -38.15 10.90
CA GLY A 251 35.82 -38.12 12.16
C GLY A 251 36.63 -37.90 13.44
N GLU A 252 37.88 -38.38 13.51
CA GLU A 252 38.72 -38.16 14.71
C GLU A 252 39.25 -36.72 14.79
N ARG A 253 39.68 -36.17 13.64
CA ARG A 253 40.17 -34.78 13.56
C ARG A 253 39.04 -33.79 13.75
N TRP A 254 37.89 -34.06 13.15
CA TRP A 254 36.67 -33.28 13.35
C TRP A 254 36.28 -33.22 14.83
N ARG A 255 36.37 -34.34 15.57
CA ARG A 255 36.08 -34.37 17.01
C ARG A 255 37.09 -33.54 17.83
N LYS A 256 38.39 -33.67 17.57
CA LYS A 256 39.44 -32.92 18.29
C LYS A 256 39.32 -31.41 18.05
N LEU A 257 39.14 -31.00 16.79
CA LEU A 257 38.96 -29.59 16.43
C LEU A 257 37.64 -29.04 17.00
N SER A 258 36.55 -29.81 16.89
CA SER A 258 35.25 -29.46 17.50
C SER A 258 35.38 -29.21 19.01
N ARG A 259 36.14 -30.06 19.72
CA ARG A 259 36.37 -29.88 21.16
C ARG A 259 37.14 -28.60 21.45
N GLN A 260 38.21 -28.34 20.70
CA GLN A 260 39.01 -27.13 20.84
C GLN A 260 38.22 -25.84 20.56
N VAL A 261 37.31 -25.87 19.57
CA VAL A 261 36.42 -24.75 19.25
C VAL A 261 35.39 -24.53 20.37
N VAL A 262 34.74 -25.58 20.87
CA VAL A 262 33.75 -25.43 21.96
C VAL A 262 34.41 -24.97 23.26
N ASP A 263 35.57 -25.52 23.62
CA ASP A 263 36.29 -25.16 24.86
C ASP A 263 36.80 -23.71 24.84
N THR A 264 36.87 -23.06 23.67
CA THR A 264 37.26 -21.64 23.52
C THR A 264 36.06 -20.72 23.37
N VAL A 265 35.10 -21.06 22.50
CA VAL A 265 33.94 -20.21 22.17
C VAL A 265 32.91 -20.18 23.31
N LEU A 266 32.65 -21.30 23.98
CA LEU A 266 31.60 -21.37 25.01
C LEU A 266 31.92 -20.53 26.27
N PRO A 267 33.15 -20.54 26.82
CA PRO A 267 33.51 -19.63 27.91
C PRO A 267 33.55 -18.15 27.50
N GLN A 268 33.89 -17.85 26.24
CA GLN A 268 33.84 -16.49 25.71
C GLN A 268 32.39 -15.99 25.59
N LEU A 269 31.45 -16.89 25.27
CA LEU A 269 30.03 -16.59 25.22
C LEU A 269 29.48 -16.32 26.63
N SER A 270 29.83 -17.14 27.64
CA SER A 270 29.35 -16.92 29.03
C SER A 270 29.91 -15.66 29.69
N ARG A 271 31.11 -15.23 29.28
CA ARG A 271 31.74 -13.97 29.73
C ARG A 271 31.36 -12.75 28.89
N LEU A 272 30.46 -12.89 27.91
CA LEU A 272 30.01 -11.81 27.00
C LEU A 272 31.15 -11.15 26.19
N GLN A 273 32.22 -11.90 25.89
CA GLN A 273 33.40 -11.39 25.18
C GLN A 273 33.25 -11.41 23.65
N ILE A 274 32.25 -12.13 23.12
CA ILE A 274 31.99 -12.21 21.69
C ILE A 274 31.13 -11.01 21.25
N ASN A 275 31.55 -10.34 20.17
CA ASN A 275 30.85 -9.16 19.64
C ASN A 275 29.59 -9.57 18.88
N LEU A 276 28.46 -9.60 19.59
CA LEU A 276 27.12 -9.79 19.04
C LEU A 276 26.49 -8.44 18.65
N ASP A 277 27.04 -7.77 17.65
CA ASP A 277 26.60 -6.42 17.26
C ASP A 277 25.68 -6.43 16.01
N SER A 278 25.49 -7.60 15.38
CA SER A 278 24.74 -7.72 14.11
C SER A 278 23.99 -9.05 13.94
N LYS A 279 23.01 -9.10 13.04
CA LYS A 279 22.30 -10.36 12.72
C LYS A 279 23.23 -11.38 12.06
N GLU A 280 24.22 -10.91 11.32
CA GLU A 280 25.27 -11.72 10.71
C GLU A 280 26.15 -12.38 11.78
N SER A 281 26.38 -11.71 12.91
CA SER A 281 27.16 -12.26 14.03
C SER A 281 26.45 -13.42 14.74
N LEU A 282 25.14 -13.30 14.94
CA LEU A 282 24.30 -14.36 15.51
C LEU A 282 24.32 -15.61 14.60
N ARG A 283 24.11 -15.42 13.29
CA ARG A 283 24.15 -16.52 12.31
C ARG A 283 25.51 -17.20 12.26
N ALA A 284 26.61 -16.45 12.32
CA ALA A 284 27.95 -17.03 12.28
C ALA A 284 28.21 -17.95 13.48
N ILE A 285 27.75 -17.60 14.69
CA ILE A 285 27.89 -18.47 15.86
C ILE A 285 26.96 -19.68 15.73
N GLU A 286 25.72 -19.50 15.28
CA GLU A 286 24.79 -20.60 15.04
C GLU A 286 25.36 -21.61 14.02
N GLU A 287 25.94 -21.13 12.92
CA GLU A 287 26.65 -21.95 11.93
C GLU A 287 27.85 -22.71 12.53
N VAL A 288 28.59 -22.10 13.48
CA VAL A 288 29.68 -22.80 14.18
C VAL A 288 29.12 -23.88 15.10
N LEU A 289 28.17 -23.54 15.97
CA LEU A 289 27.62 -24.49 16.96
C LEU A 289 26.97 -25.70 16.29
N ASN A 290 26.29 -25.50 15.16
CA ASN A 290 25.67 -26.57 14.36
C ASN A 290 26.68 -27.39 13.54
N SER A 291 27.90 -26.88 13.31
CA SER A 291 28.96 -27.59 12.54
C SER A 291 29.88 -28.46 13.41
N VAL A 292 29.78 -28.31 14.73
CA VAL A 292 30.58 -29.05 15.74
C VAL A 292 30.08 -30.48 15.89
N CYS A 293 30.98 -31.41 16.22
CA CYS A 293 30.63 -32.79 16.49
C CYS A 293 29.70 -32.93 17.73
N PRO A 294 28.50 -33.56 17.61
CA PRO A 294 27.55 -33.68 18.72
C PRO A 294 28.09 -34.40 19.96
N SER A 295 29.10 -35.27 19.79
CA SER A 295 29.78 -35.94 20.91
C SER A 295 30.49 -34.98 21.87
N VAL A 296 30.82 -33.76 21.42
CA VAL A 296 31.48 -32.73 22.24
C VAL A 296 30.54 -32.11 23.27
N TYR A 297 29.24 -32.05 22.96
CA TYR A 297 28.19 -31.54 23.87
C TYR A 297 27.73 -32.59 24.90
N ARG A 298 28.31 -33.79 24.89
CA ARG A 298 28.03 -34.85 25.87
C ARG A 298 29.27 -35.09 26.73
N PRO A 299 29.25 -34.83 28.06
CA PRO A 299 28.10 -34.40 28.87
C PRO A 299 27.70 -32.92 28.65
N VAL A 300 26.41 -32.61 28.86
CA VAL A 300 25.80 -31.27 28.65
C VAL A 300 26.25 -30.22 29.67
N ASP A 301 27.01 -30.63 30.68
CA ASP A 301 27.46 -29.81 31.80
C ASP A 301 28.15 -28.52 31.37
N CYS A 302 28.96 -28.55 30.30
CA CYS A 302 29.66 -27.37 29.84
C CYS A 302 28.69 -26.29 29.33
N VAL A 303 27.61 -26.69 28.65
CA VAL A 303 26.56 -25.80 28.14
C VAL A 303 25.69 -25.30 29.28
N LEU A 304 25.30 -26.17 30.22
CA LEU A 304 24.50 -25.77 31.39
C LEU A 304 25.25 -24.81 32.30
N LYS A 305 26.52 -25.07 32.61
CA LYS A 305 27.35 -24.16 33.40
C LYS A 305 27.50 -22.80 32.71
N ALA A 306 27.66 -22.78 31.39
CA ALA A 306 27.72 -21.54 30.62
C ALA A 306 26.38 -20.78 30.59
N LEU A 307 25.25 -21.50 30.51
CA LEU A 307 23.90 -20.91 30.49
C LEU A 307 23.51 -20.25 31.81
N PHE A 308 23.84 -20.89 32.94
CA PHE A 308 23.55 -20.40 34.30
C PHE A 308 24.72 -19.60 34.92
N THR A 309 25.66 -19.10 34.12
CA THR A 309 26.68 -18.17 34.61
C THR A 309 26.09 -16.76 34.72
N SER A 310 26.29 -16.08 35.85
CA SER A 310 25.87 -14.68 36.02
C SER A 310 26.67 -13.74 35.11
N PRO A 311 26.01 -12.87 34.30
CA PRO A 311 26.69 -11.93 33.43
C PRO A 311 27.36 -10.80 34.25
N CYS A 312 28.60 -10.47 33.91
CA CYS A 312 29.39 -9.47 34.66
C CYS A 312 29.05 -8.00 34.32
N GLU A 313 28.33 -7.71 33.23
CA GLU A 313 28.09 -6.34 32.72
C GLU A 313 26.69 -6.17 32.07
N LEU A 314 25.61 -6.09 32.86
CA LEU A 314 24.25 -5.81 32.35
C LEU A 314 23.86 -4.31 32.36
N GLU A 315 24.75 -3.41 32.78
CA GLU A 315 24.45 -1.98 32.87
C GLU A 315 24.34 -1.29 31.48
N SER A 316 24.77 -1.95 30.42
CA SER A 316 24.74 -1.43 29.04
C SER A 316 23.79 -2.22 28.15
N THR A 317 23.13 -1.54 27.20
CA THR A 317 22.24 -2.16 26.21
C THR A 317 22.95 -3.21 25.36
N SER A 318 24.23 -2.98 25.03
CA SER A 318 25.09 -3.95 24.33
C SER A 318 25.40 -5.19 25.17
N GLY A 319 25.52 -5.04 26.50
CA GLY A 319 25.70 -6.16 27.42
C GLY A 319 24.46 -7.07 27.45
N VAL A 320 23.28 -6.46 27.49
CA VAL A 320 21.99 -7.16 27.43
C VAL A 320 21.80 -7.88 26.09
N GLU A 321 22.12 -7.23 24.97
CA GLU A 321 22.07 -7.85 23.63
C GLU A 321 22.98 -9.08 23.53
N ARG A 322 24.21 -8.98 24.05
CA ARG A 322 25.16 -10.11 24.07
C ARG A 322 24.66 -11.25 24.95
N TRP A 323 24.11 -10.93 26.12
CA TRP A 323 23.61 -11.94 27.05
C TRP A 323 22.39 -12.68 26.49
N VAL A 324 21.37 -11.96 26.02
CA VAL A 324 20.16 -12.55 25.42
C VAL A 324 20.51 -13.36 24.17
N GLY A 325 21.43 -12.87 23.34
CA GLY A 325 21.93 -13.61 22.18
C GLY A 325 22.67 -14.90 22.56
N GLY A 326 23.50 -14.86 23.61
CA GLY A 326 24.18 -16.04 24.14
C GLY A 326 23.20 -17.08 24.70
N VAL A 327 22.22 -16.65 25.50
CA VAL A 327 21.16 -17.52 26.04
C VAL A 327 20.37 -18.18 24.92
N LEU A 328 19.97 -17.43 23.88
CA LEU A 328 19.24 -17.95 22.73
C LEU A 328 20.02 -19.05 22.00
N LEU A 329 21.31 -18.82 21.74
CA LEU A 329 22.16 -19.78 21.02
C LEU A 329 22.41 -21.06 21.83
N MET A 330 22.69 -20.92 23.14
CA MET A 330 22.85 -22.06 24.05
C MET A 330 21.55 -22.86 24.19
N LEU A 331 20.41 -22.18 24.28
CA LEU A 331 19.09 -22.82 24.33
C LEU A 331 18.80 -23.62 23.05
N ARG A 332 19.05 -23.05 21.87
CA ARG A 332 18.91 -23.77 20.59
C ARG A 332 19.83 -25.00 20.52
N CYS A 333 21.07 -24.87 20.97
CA CYS A 333 22.03 -25.97 21.03
C CYS A 333 21.52 -27.11 21.93
N LEU A 334 20.92 -26.80 23.09
CA LEU A 334 20.33 -27.80 23.98
C LEU A 334 19.14 -28.52 23.32
N ILE A 335 18.26 -27.77 22.66
CA ILE A 335 17.08 -28.31 21.97
C ILE A 335 17.47 -29.23 20.81
N SER A 336 18.49 -28.85 20.02
CA SER A 336 18.90 -29.61 18.83
C SER A 336 19.72 -30.87 19.13
N HIS A 337 20.49 -30.91 20.23
CA HIS A 337 21.47 -31.99 20.47
C HIS A 337 21.19 -32.88 21.68
N SER A 338 20.24 -32.51 22.56
CA SER A 338 19.96 -33.23 23.81
C SER A 338 18.45 -33.41 24.03
N SER A 339 18.06 -34.50 24.71
CA SER A 339 16.68 -34.69 25.16
C SER A 339 16.39 -33.90 26.44
N SER A 340 15.13 -33.50 26.63
CA SER A 340 14.67 -32.75 27.80
C SER A 340 14.97 -33.48 29.13
N ASP A 341 14.71 -34.78 29.20
CA ASP A 341 14.96 -35.60 30.40
C ASP A 341 16.45 -35.65 30.81
N LEU A 342 17.35 -35.67 29.84
CA LEU A 342 18.80 -35.68 30.09
C LEU A 342 19.26 -34.31 30.61
N VAL A 343 18.72 -33.22 30.08
CA VAL A 343 19.07 -31.87 30.53
C VAL A 343 18.56 -31.61 31.94
N LEU A 344 17.33 -32.02 32.24
CA LEU A 344 16.73 -31.82 33.57
C LEU A 344 17.40 -32.67 34.65
N SER A 345 17.75 -33.92 34.37
CA SER A 345 18.48 -34.78 35.34
C SER A 345 19.88 -34.24 35.63
N ARG A 346 20.61 -33.79 34.61
CA ARG A 346 21.93 -33.15 34.81
C ARG A 346 21.84 -31.79 35.51
N LEU A 347 20.76 -31.05 35.31
CA LEU A 347 20.54 -29.78 36.03
C LEU A 347 20.31 -30.02 37.53
N GLU A 348 19.56 -31.07 37.88
CA GLU A 348 19.35 -31.52 39.26
C GLU A 348 20.66 -31.96 39.92
N GLU A 349 21.45 -32.77 39.24
CA GLU A 349 22.76 -33.23 39.74
C GLU A 349 23.79 -32.12 39.91
N LEU A 350 23.74 -31.07 39.09
CA LEU A 350 24.63 -29.91 39.17
C LEU A 350 24.16 -28.86 40.19
N GLY A 351 22.91 -28.93 40.66
CA GLY A 351 22.35 -28.00 41.65
C GLY A 351 22.36 -26.54 41.22
N LEU A 352 22.25 -26.26 39.91
CA LEU A 352 22.35 -24.89 39.39
C LEU A 352 21.00 -24.18 39.50
N SER A 353 20.93 -23.14 40.31
CA SER A 353 19.85 -22.14 40.32
C SER A 353 20.46 -20.74 40.15
N MET A 354 19.78 -19.89 39.39
CA MET A 354 20.13 -18.47 39.27
C MET A 354 19.11 -17.67 40.08
N ASP A 355 19.54 -17.12 41.21
CA ASP A 355 18.74 -16.21 42.03
C ASP A 355 19.04 -14.77 41.60
N TYR A 356 18.16 -14.17 40.79
CA TYR A 356 18.19 -12.72 40.59
C TYR A 356 17.46 -12.05 41.77
N VAL A 357 18.20 -11.31 42.58
CA VAL A 357 17.67 -10.48 43.66
C VAL A 357 16.89 -9.30 43.06
N HIS A 358 15.68 -9.09 43.58
CA HIS A 358 14.82 -7.95 43.32
C HIS A 358 15.58 -6.61 43.39
N SER A 359 15.48 -5.79 42.34
CA SER A 359 15.84 -4.37 42.41
C SER A 359 14.68 -3.61 43.05
N GLU A 360 14.73 -3.41 44.37
CA GLU A 360 13.85 -2.46 45.07
C GLU A 360 13.92 -1.08 44.39
N SER A 361 12.81 -0.67 43.79
CA SER A 361 12.53 0.72 43.44
C SER A 361 11.03 1.00 43.51
N SER A 362 10.41 0.64 44.64
CA SER A 362 9.14 1.24 45.07
C SER A 362 9.47 2.45 45.96
N ALA A 363 9.30 3.64 45.41
CA ALA A 363 9.29 4.87 46.18
C ALA A 363 8.03 4.90 47.05
N ASP A 364 8.16 4.57 48.33
CA ASP A 364 7.10 4.77 49.31
C ASP A 364 7.00 6.25 49.71
N TYR A 365 5.87 6.86 49.37
CA TYR A 365 5.42 8.12 49.91
C TYR A 365 4.66 7.90 51.23
N SER A 366 5.13 8.55 52.29
CA SER A 366 4.37 9.09 53.45
C SER A 366 3.73 8.10 54.45
N THR A 367 3.72 8.24 55.78
CA THR A 367 4.12 9.29 56.75
C THR A 367 3.90 8.74 58.19
N SER A 368 4.77 9.13 59.15
CA SER A 368 4.55 9.36 60.62
C SER A 368 3.96 8.23 61.50
N ASP A 369 4.42 7.88 62.70
CA ASP A 369 5.03 8.66 63.80
C ASP A 369 5.52 7.68 64.93
N PRO A 370 5.98 8.09 66.15
CA PRO A 370 7.27 7.68 66.74
C PRO A 370 7.14 6.83 68.03
N LEU A 371 8.26 6.27 68.55
CA LEU A 371 8.66 6.16 69.98
C LEU A 371 9.66 5.01 70.23
N GLY A 372 10.83 5.34 70.80
CA GLY A 372 11.50 4.49 71.81
C GLY A 372 12.89 3.90 71.52
N ALA A 373 13.94 4.58 72.02
CA ALA A 373 15.18 4.07 72.64
C ALA A 373 16.15 3.18 71.82
N GLN A 374 17.34 3.69 71.47
CA GLN A 374 18.69 3.37 72.05
C GLN A 374 19.17 1.94 71.70
N GLU A 375 20.29 1.67 71.01
CA GLU A 375 21.66 2.17 71.19
C GLU A 375 22.57 1.87 69.97
N MET A 376 23.69 2.59 69.90
CA MET A 376 24.73 2.61 68.85
C MET A 376 25.53 1.29 68.71
N GLN A 377 25.90 0.93 67.47
CA GLN A 377 27.31 0.82 67.06
C GLN A 377 27.47 0.67 65.53
N GLU A 378 28.22 1.61 64.95
CA GLU A 378 28.76 1.56 63.58
C GLU A 378 29.80 0.44 63.44
N GLN A 379 29.78 -0.32 62.33
CA GLN A 379 31.00 -0.84 61.69
C GLN A 379 30.71 -1.44 60.29
N HIS A 380 31.28 -0.77 59.29
CA HIS A 380 31.73 -1.23 57.97
C HIS A 380 30.86 -2.18 57.12
N SER A 381 30.34 -1.59 56.05
CA SER A 381 30.08 -2.22 54.75
C SER A 381 31.31 -2.99 54.25
N SER A 382 31.21 -4.31 54.21
CA SER A 382 32.00 -5.14 53.31
C SER A 382 31.05 -5.94 52.43
N ASN A 383 31.17 -5.73 51.12
CA ASN A 383 30.68 -6.64 50.09
C ASN A 383 31.09 -8.07 50.43
N THR A 384 30.18 -8.86 51.00
CA THR A 384 30.33 -10.30 51.08
C THR A 384 29.68 -10.91 49.84
N PHE A 385 30.54 -11.10 48.84
CA PHE A 385 30.38 -12.14 47.83
C PHE A 385 29.95 -13.45 48.52
N ARG A 386 28.73 -13.91 48.27
CA ARG A 386 28.31 -15.27 48.63
C ARG A 386 28.77 -16.21 47.51
N ASP A 387 29.70 -17.08 47.89
CA ASP A 387 30.22 -18.20 47.12
C ASP A 387 29.05 -19.09 46.62
N PRO A 388 28.93 -19.41 45.32
CA PRO A 388 27.83 -20.19 44.73
C PRO A 388 27.81 -21.68 45.11
N LEU A 389 28.55 -22.09 46.15
CA LEU A 389 28.68 -23.48 46.60
C LEU A 389 28.09 -23.76 47.98
N ASN A 390 27.43 -22.80 48.64
CA ASN A 390 26.75 -23.04 49.91
C ASN A 390 25.22 -23.11 49.74
N VAL A 391 24.75 -24.32 49.46
CA VAL A 391 23.34 -24.73 49.50
C VAL A 391 22.76 -24.47 50.88
N THR A 392 21.66 -23.72 50.97
CA THR A 392 20.57 -23.96 51.94
C THR A 392 19.39 -23.00 51.68
N GLN A 393 18.50 -23.37 50.75
CA GLN A 393 17.03 -23.20 50.82
C GLN A 393 16.37 -23.98 49.65
N PRO A 394 15.08 -24.33 49.75
CA PRO A 394 14.57 -25.69 49.46
C PRO A 394 14.43 -26.00 47.97
N GLU A 395 14.67 -27.27 47.64
CA GLU A 395 14.35 -28.03 46.43
C GLU A 395 13.44 -27.32 45.40
N THR A 396 13.97 -26.35 44.64
CA THR A 396 13.31 -25.93 43.40
C THR A 396 13.56 -27.01 42.38
N ALA A 397 12.52 -27.72 41.97
CA ALA A 397 12.65 -28.75 40.95
C ALA A 397 13.30 -28.18 39.67
N PRO A 398 14.15 -28.94 38.97
CA PRO A 398 14.99 -28.44 37.87
C PRO A 398 14.18 -27.81 36.73
N HIS A 399 12.97 -28.31 36.49
CA HIS A 399 12.05 -27.78 35.48
C HIS A 399 11.48 -26.40 35.86
N VAL A 400 11.30 -26.11 37.16
CA VAL A 400 10.86 -24.80 37.66
C VAL A 400 11.99 -23.78 37.58
N ALA A 401 13.22 -24.18 37.91
CA ALA A 401 14.41 -23.31 37.77
C ALA A 401 14.62 -22.88 36.31
N MET A 402 14.53 -23.82 35.37
CA MET A 402 14.61 -23.52 33.93
C MET A 402 13.46 -22.62 33.46
N GLY A 403 12.23 -22.89 33.91
CA GLY A 403 11.06 -22.07 33.56
C GLY A 403 11.16 -20.61 34.05
N ARG A 404 11.61 -20.41 35.30
CA ARG A 404 11.81 -19.08 35.89
C ARG A 404 12.93 -18.32 35.17
N PHE A 405 14.04 -18.98 34.86
CA PHE A 405 15.15 -18.39 34.11
C PHE A 405 14.71 -17.86 32.73
N LEU A 406 13.93 -18.63 31.97
CA LEU A 406 13.46 -18.24 30.64
C LEU A 406 12.49 -17.04 30.69
N LEU A 407 11.59 -17.00 31.67
CA LEU A 407 10.69 -15.86 31.88
C LEU A 407 11.46 -14.59 32.27
N GLU A 408 12.48 -14.73 33.11
CA GLU A 408 13.32 -13.62 33.54
C GLU A 408 14.13 -13.01 32.39
N VAL A 409 14.65 -13.85 31.48
CA VAL A 409 15.33 -13.38 30.26
C VAL A 409 14.38 -12.57 29.38
N ILE A 410 13.11 -12.99 29.24
CA ILE A 410 12.09 -12.21 28.51
C ILE A 410 11.84 -10.87 29.21
N ARG A 411 11.69 -10.88 30.54
CA ARG A 411 11.42 -9.69 31.35
C ARG A 411 12.50 -8.63 31.19
N VAL A 412 13.76 -9.01 31.37
CA VAL A 412 14.93 -8.12 31.19
C VAL A 412 14.96 -7.57 29.77
N SER A 413 14.78 -8.42 28.76
CA SER A 413 14.83 -7.99 27.36
C SER A 413 13.74 -6.98 27.01
N VAL A 414 12.51 -7.20 27.48
CA VAL A 414 11.37 -6.30 27.24
C VAL A 414 11.52 -4.98 28.00
N SER A 415 12.03 -5.02 29.23
CA SER A 415 12.28 -3.82 30.05
C SER A 415 13.33 -2.91 29.40
N GLU A 416 14.40 -3.48 28.87
CA GLU A 416 15.45 -2.73 28.18
C GLU A 416 14.96 -2.12 26.85
N ILE A 417 14.17 -2.87 26.06
CA ILE A 417 13.51 -2.32 24.86
C ILE A 417 12.64 -1.11 25.24
N ARG A 418 11.91 -1.19 26.36
CA ARG A 418 11.09 -0.09 26.88
C ARG A 418 11.95 1.12 27.28
N SER A 419 13.04 0.90 28.01
CA SER A 419 13.99 1.95 28.46
C SER A 419 14.69 2.69 27.30
N VAL A 420 15.14 1.95 26.28
CA VAL A 420 15.75 2.53 25.08
C VAL A 420 14.73 3.36 24.29
N HIS A 421 13.47 2.92 24.23
CA HIS A 421 12.43 3.67 23.55
C HIS A 421 11.98 4.92 24.31
N THR A 422 11.89 4.89 25.65
CA THR A 422 11.53 6.07 26.44
C THR A 422 12.63 7.15 26.35
N SER A 423 13.90 6.76 26.37
CA SER A 423 15.03 7.69 26.21
C SER A 423 15.08 8.34 24.81
N MET A 424 14.78 7.60 23.74
CA MET A 424 14.66 8.18 22.38
C MET A 424 13.50 9.18 22.24
N VAL A 425 12.40 8.98 22.95
CA VAL A 425 11.23 9.89 22.92
C VAL A 425 11.48 11.16 23.75
N HIS A 426 12.16 11.04 24.90
CA HIS A 426 12.47 12.19 25.78
C HIS A 426 13.59 13.08 25.23
N GLY A 427 14.49 12.55 24.37
CA GLY A 427 15.55 13.32 23.69
C GLY A 427 15.06 14.38 22.69
N CYS A 428 13.78 14.39 22.34
CA CYS A 428 13.16 15.39 21.45
C CYS A 428 12.44 16.53 22.19
N GLY A 429 12.33 16.48 23.53
CA GLY A 429 11.42 17.34 24.30
C GLY A 429 12.02 18.43 25.20
N ASN A 430 13.31 18.37 25.56
CA ASN A 430 13.87 19.30 26.56
C ASN A 430 14.94 20.27 26.01
N SER A 431 14.89 21.48 26.54
CA SER A 431 15.61 22.71 26.19
C SER A 431 17.13 22.57 26.04
N GLY A 432 17.68 23.41 25.16
CA GLY A 432 19.02 23.31 24.56
C GLY A 432 20.26 23.51 25.44
N GLU A 433 20.17 23.41 26.76
CA GLU A 433 21.34 23.62 27.66
C GLU A 433 22.05 22.32 28.08
N SER A 434 21.36 21.18 28.20
CA SER A 434 22.02 19.91 28.57
C SER A 434 22.84 19.26 27.45
N ARG A 435 22.73 19.72 26.20
CA ARG A 435 23.49 19.16 25.06
C ARG A 435 25.00 19.45 25.13
N ARG A 436 25.43 20.54 25.78
CA ARG A 436 26.86 20.92 25.81
C ARG A 436 27.67 20.13 26.83
N ILE A 437 27.07 19.74 27.96
CA ILE A 437 27.77 18.99 29.01
C ILE A 437 27.90 17.51 28.63
N GLN A 438 26.89 16.94 27.94
CA GLN A 438 26.94 15.54 27.50
C GLN A 438 27.85 15.30 26.28
N GLN A 439 28.04 16.31 25.42
CA GLN A 439 28.97 16.21 24.27
C GLN A 439 30.45 16.14 24.69
N GLN A 440 30.84 16.64 25.87
CA GLN A 440 32.22 16.57 26.34
C GLN A 440 32.60 15.18 26.88
N GLN A 441 31.63 14.35 27.28
CA GLN A 441 31.90 13.01 27.82
C GLN A 441 31.74 11.89 26.76
N GLN A 442 31.05 12.17 25.64
CA GLN A 442 30.84 11.23 24.53
C GLN A 442 31.98 11.16 23.50
N GLN A 443 33.04 11.98 23.62
CA GLN A 443 34.19 11.92 22.69
C GLN A 443 35.20 10.79 23.00
N LYS A 444 34.98 9.96 24.03
CA LYS A 444 35.90 8.86 24.38
C LYS A 444 35.44 7.44 24.04
N LEU A 445 34.23 7.23 23.54
CA LEU A 445 33.82 5.94 22.97
C LEU A 445 33.14 6.14 21.62
N GLN A 446 33.72 5.57 20.57
CA GLN A 446 33.13 5.49 19.24
C GLN A 446 31.90 4.56 19.29
N GLY A 447 30.69 5.12 19.34
CA GLY A 447 29.44 4.40 19.16
C GLY A 447 28.32 5.40 18.87
N GLY A 448 27.71 5.31 17.68
CA GLY A 448 26.53 6.11 17.32
C GLY A 448 25.32 5.77 18.20
N PRO A 449 24.15 6.41 17.99
CA PRO A 449 22.93 6.03 18.72
C PRO A 449 22.61 4.56 18.45
N HIS A 450 22.81 3.70 19.45
CA HIS A 450 22.52 2.26 19.34
C HIS A 450 21.01 2.08 19.07
N SER A 451 20.66 1.44 17.95
CA SER A 451 19.27 1.13 17.64
C SER A 451 18.86 -0.19 18.32
N PRO A 452 17.64 -0.30 18.90
CA PRO A 452 17.17 -1.52 19.57
C PRO A 452 16.82 -2.66 18.58
N ASP A 453 17.19 -2.54 17.31
CA ASP A 453 16.77 -3.44 16.24
C ASP A 453 17.31 -4.86 16.44
N LEU A 454 18.49 -4.99 17.05
CA LEU A 454 19.09 -6.29 17.35
C LEU A 454 18.42 -6.93 18.56
N LEU A 455 18.27 -6.22 19.68
CA LEU A 455 17.53 -6.72 20.85
C LEU A 455 16.09 -7.16 20.50
N VAL A 456 15.39 -6.39 19.66
CA VAL A 456 14.05 -6.75 19.15
C VAL A 456 14.10 -8.03 18.31
N HIS A 457 15.14 -8.22 17.50
CA HIS A 457 15.32 -9.43 16.71
C HIS A 457 15.62 -10.66 17.59
N LEU A 458 16.48 -10.50 18.60
CA LEU A 458 16.83 -11.56 19.55
C LEU A 458 15.62 -12.00 20.38
N THR A 459 14.87 -11.05 20.93
CA THR A 459 13.62 -11.32 21.67
C THR A 459 12.57 -11.99 20.80
N HIS A 460 12.43 -11.58 19.54
CA HIS A 460 11.53 -12.23 18.59
C HIS A 460 11.91 -13.71 18.38
N HIS A 461 13.19 -14.00 18.17
CA HIS A 461 13.67 -15.36 18.00
C HIS A 461 13.58 -16.19 19.28
N LEU A 462 13.79 -15.60 20.46
CA LEU A 462 13.59 -16.25 21.75
C LEU A 462 12.13 -16.66 21.95
N LEU A 463 11.18 -15.72 21.76
CA LEU A 463 9.75 -16.00 21.84
C LEU A 463 9.32 -17.05 20.81
N LEU A 464 9.88 -17.02 19.60
CA LEU A 464 9.59 -18.04 18.59
C LEU A 464 10.08 -19.43 19.01
N THR A 465 11.28 -19.53 19.60
CA THR A 465 11.81 -20.79 20.15
C THR A 465 10.94 -21.30 21.30
N LEU A 466 10.45 -20.45 22.19
CA LEU A 466 9.52 -20.84 23.25
C LEU A 466 8.16 -21.30 22.71
N VAL A 467 7.64 -20.62 21.68
CA VAL A 467 6.42 -21.04 20.98
C VAL A 467 6.62 -22.42 20.31
N TYR A 468 7.79 -22.68 19.72
CA TYR A 468 8.14 -24.00 19.20
C TYR A 468 8.14 -25.06 20.31
N LEU A 469 8.80 -24.82 21.44
CA LEU A 469 8.84 -25.74 22.58
C LEU A 469 7.43 -26.12 23.09
N SER A 470 6.53 -25.15 23.15
CA SER A 470 5.14 -25.38 23.55
C SER A 470 4.30 -26.15 22.51
N GLN A 471 4.72 -26.19 21.24
CA GLN A 471 4.04 -26.92 20.17
C GLN A 471 4.64 -28.31 19.89
N SER A 472 5.97 -28.46 20.03
CA SER A 472 6.67 -29.73 19.77
C SER A 472 6.32 -30.81 20.80
N GLY A 473 5.97 -30.40 22.02
CA GLY A 473 5.60 -31.33 23.10
C GLY A 473 6.79 -32.07 23.72
N GLU A 474 8.03 -31.71 23.37
CA GLU A 474 9.26 -32.37 23.84
C GLU A 474 9.69 -31.88 25.24
N TRP A 475 9.22 -30.70 25.67
CA TRP A 475 9.55 -30.07 26.96
C TRP A 475 8.30 -29.76 27.81
N PRO A 476 7.39 -30.72 28.05
CA PRO A 476 6.09 -30.45 28.66
C PRO A 476 6.22 -29.98 30.12
N THR A 477 7.18 -30.53 30.87
CA THR A 477 7.40 -30.20 32.30
C THR A 477 7.88 -28.77 32.52
N VAL A 478 8.68 -28.22 31.60
CA VAL A 478 9.14 -26.82 31.66
C VAL A 478 8.03 -25.85 31.25
N VAL A 479 7.25 -26.17 30.21
CA VAL A 479 6.11 -25.34 29.79
C VAL A 479 5.03 -25.31 30.87
N GLU A 480 4.79 -26.44 31.53
CA GLU A 480 3.90 -26.53 32.69
C GLU A 480 4.40 -25.69 33.87
N ALA A 481 5.69 -25.74 34.16
CA ALA A 481 6.30 -24.90 35.19
C ALA A 481 6.13 -23.40 34.90
N MET A 482 6.38 -23.00 33.64
CA MET A 482 6.13 -21.63 33.21
C MET A 482 4.66 -21.23 33.38
N ARG A 483 3.72 -22.15 33.12
CA ARG A 483 2.28 -21.87 33.34
C ARG A 483 2.00 -21.63 34.81
N MET A 484 2.49 -22.50 35.69
CA MET A 484 2.28 -22.38 37.12
C MET A 484 2.89 -21.11 37.70
N ILE A 485 4.06 -20.69 37.19
CA ILE A 485 4.70 -19.42 37.56
C ILE A 485 3.84 -18.23 37.08
N CYS A 486 3.40 -18.20 35.83
CA CYS A 486 2.56 -17.11 35.32
C CYS A 486 1.20 -16.98 36.04
N VAL A 487 0.66 -18.09 36.58
CA VAL A 487 -0.58 -18.09 37.36
C VAL A 487 -0.33 -17.72 38.83
N GLY A 488 0.83 -18.06 39.39
CA GLY A 488 1.18 -17.81 40.80
C GLY A 488 1.85 -16.45 41.08
N GLU A 489 2.73 -15.98 40.20
CA GLU A 489 3.51 -14.73 40.32
C GLU A 489 2.99 -13.69 39.30
N CYS A 490 1.89 -13.02 39.62
CA CYS A 490 1.18 -12.12 38.70
C CYS A 490 2.01 -10.90 38.26
N GLU A 491 2.97 -10.44 39.07
CA GLU A 491 3.79 -9.24 38.81
C GLU A 491 4.66 -9.38 37.55
N VAL A 492 5.32 -10.53 37.37
CA VAL A 492 6.18 -10.79 36.19
C VAL A 492 5.35 -10.81 34.90
N LEU A 493 4.15 -11.38 34.95
CA LEU A 493 3.23 -11.45 33.81
C LEU A 493 2.70 -10.05 33.44
N GLU A 494 2.36 -9.22 34.42
CA GLU A 494 1.89 -7.85 34.21
C GLU A 494 3.00 -6.95 33.67
N GLU A 495 4.20 -6.98 34.24
CA GLU A 495 5.35 -6.19 33.78
C GLU A 495 5.71 -6.49 32.31
N VAL A 496 5.80 -7.77 31.95
CA VAL A 496 6.09 -8.19 30.57
C VAL A 496 4.96 -7.77 29.63
N SER A 497 3.71 -7.96 30.05
CA SER A 497 2.55 -7.63 29.23
C SER A 497 2.43 -6.11 28.99
N GLU A 498 2.66 -5.28 30.00
CA GLU A 498 2.70 -3.82 29.86
C GLU A 498 3.84 -3.36 28.96
N GLY A 499 5.04 -3.91 29.14
CA GLY A 499 6.21 -3.59 28.32
C GLY A 499 5.98 -3.94 26.84
N VAL A 500 5.39 -5.10 26.56
CA VAL A 500 5.10 -5.56 25.20
C VAL A 500 3.95 -4.77 24.55
N VAL A 501 2.95 -4.33 25.33
CA VAL A 501 1.88 -3.45 24.84
C VAL A 501 2.42 -2.05 24.53
N PHE A 502 3.34 -1.51 25.32
CA PHE A 502 3.96 -0.19 25.06
C PHE A 502 4.66 -0.15 23.69
N VAL A 503 5.30 -1.25 23.29
CA VAL A 503 6.11 -1.34 22.06
C VAL A 503 5.28 -1.74 20.82
N CYS A 504 4.00 -2.08 20.99
CA CYS A 504 3.16 -2.67 19.95
C CYS A 504 2.97 -1.77 18.70
N GLY A 505 3.10 -0.45 18.83
CA GLY A 505 2.99 0.50 17.73
C GLY A 505 4.14 0.45 16.72
N ARG A 506 5.32 -0.02 17.12
CA ARG A 506 6.51 -0.17 16.25
C ARG A 506 6.84 -1.63 15.94
N HIS A 507 6.69 -2.53 16.92
CA HIS A 507 7.03 -3.95 16.77
C HIS A 507 5.85 -4.87 17.13
N PRO A 508 4.80 -4.91 16.29
CA PRO A 508 3.58 -5.69 16.61
C PRO A 508 3.83 -7.21 16.61
N ALA A 509 4.88 -7.70 15.95
CA ALA A 509 5.21 -9.12 15.91
C ALA A 509 5.60 -9.69 17.29
N LEU A 510 6.24 -8.89 18.16
CA LEU A 510 6.61 -9.31 19.52
C LEU A 510 5.37 -9.53 20.38
N THR A 511 4.45 -8.55 20.38
CA THR A 511 3.15 -8.66 21.06
C THR A 511 2.36 -9.86 20.56
N MET A 512 2.40 -10.13 19.25
CA MET A 512 1.73 -11.29 18.68
C MET A 512 2.32 -12.63 19.14
N LEU A 513 3.65 -12.77 19.19
CA LEU A 513 4.30 -14.00 19.68
C LEU A 513 4.06 -14.21 21.17
N TRP A 514 4.10 -13.15 21.97
CA TRP A 514 3.77 -13.20 23.40
C TRP A 514 2.32 -13.66 23.62
N CYS A 515 1.35 -13.03 22.95
CA CYS A 515 -0.04 -13.46 23.00
C CYS A 515 -0.21 -14.92 22.54
N LYS A 516 0.54 -15.36 21.52
CA LYS A 516 0.50 -16.75 21.05
C LYS A 516 1.04 -17.71 22.11
N LEU A 517 2.17 -17.40 22.74
CA LEU A 517 2.73 -18.20 23.84
C LEU A 517 1.72 -18.35 24.99
N LEU A 518 1.11 -17.24 25.43
CA LEU A 518 0.08 -17.24 26.47
C LEU A 518 -1.12 -18.12 26.10
N THR A 519 -1.63 -18.06 24.86
CA THR A 519 -2.72 -18.96 24.42
C THR A 519 -2.33 -20.44 24.35
N LEU A 520 -1.04 -20.75 24.21
CA LEU A 520 -0.54 -22.14 24.22
C LEU A 520 -0.38 -22.64 25.66
N MET A 521 -0.02 -21.76 26.59
CA MET A 521 0.06 -22.02 28.03
C MET A 521 -1.30 -21.96 28.74
N ASP A 522 -2.38 -21.67 28.02
CA ASP A 522 -3.73 -21.56 28.55
C ASP A 522 -3.97 -20.39 29.53
N VAL A 523 -3.21 -19.31 29.38
CA VAL A 523 -3.33 -18.09 30.20
C VAL A 523 -3.85 -16.96 29.31
N ALA A 524 -4.99 -16.36 29.67
CA ALA A 524 -5.62 -15.31 28.87
C ALA A 524 -6.15 -14.14 29.72
N PRO A 525 -5.29 -13.19 30.13
CA PRO A 525 -5.74 -12.02 30.89
C PRO A 525 -6.67 -11.13 30.04
N GLN A 526 -7.86 -10.82 30.55
CA GLN A 526 -8.87 -10.04 29.84
C GLN A 526 -8.40 -8.59 29.55
N SER A 527 -7.57 -8.02 30.43
CA SER A 527 -6.94 -6.69 30.27
C SER A 527 -6.06 -6.61 29.02
N LEU A 528 -5.20 -7.61 28.80
CA LEU A 528 -4.34 -7.69 27.61
C LEU A 528 -5.17 -7.80 26.32
N TRP A 529 -6.14 -8.72 26.27
CA TRP A 529 -6.95 -8.95 25.07
C TRP A 529 -7.87 -7.78 24.73
N THR A 530 -8.39 -7.06 25.73
CA THR A 530 -9.18 -5.84 25.49
C THR A 530 -8.35 -4.70 24.89
N GLN A 531 -7.09 -4.56 25.29
CA GLN A 531 -6.15 -3.57 24.73
C GLN A 531 -5.66 -3.96 23.33
N VAL A 532 -5.28 -5.22 23.12
CA VAL A 532 -4.82 -5.78 21.83
C VAL A 532 -5.94 -5.73 20.77
N LEU A 533 -7.17 -6.11 21.14
CA LEU A 533 -8.33 -6.12 20.23
C LEU A 533 -9.06 -4.76 20.17
N ARG A 534 -8.70 -3.80 21.05
CA ARG A 534 -9.26 -2.44 21.12
C ARG A 534 -10.78 -2.39 21.31
N THR A 535 -11.30 -3.16 22.25
CA THR A 535 -12.75 -3.26 22.52
C THR A 535 -13.39 -1.98 23.09
N THR A 536 -12.63 -1.14 23.79
CA THR A 536 -13.16 0.00 24.57
C THR A 536 -13.40 1.28 23.75
N GLN A 537 -12.75 1.47 22.60
CA GLN A 537 -12.93 2.70 21.79
C GLN A 537 -14.22 2.75 20.95
N ARG A 538 -15.07 1.72 20.99
CA ARG A 538 -16.34 1.68 20.23
C ARG A 538 -17.58 2.11 21.03
N LYS A 539 -17.45 2.47 22.33
CA LYS A 539 -18.59 2.81 23.22
C LYS A 539 -18.61 4.27 23.72
N SER A 540 -18.41 5.26 22.86
CA SER A 540 -18.83 6.64 23.17
C SER A 540 -19.80 7.14 22.11
N VAL A 541 -21.09 6.90 22.35
CA VAL A 541 -22.24 7.38 21.53
C VAL A 541 -23.12 8.29 22.39
N ALA A 542 -22.52 9.18 23.17
CA ALA A 542 -23.28 10.17 23.93
C ALA A 542 -22.46 11.46 24.03
N HIS A 543 -22.48 12.26 22.97
CA HIS A 543 -22.48 13.73 23.00
C HIS A 543 -22.60 14.23 21.55
N HIS A 544 -23.83 14.27 21.04
CA HIS A 544 -24.17 15.13 19.90
C HIS A 544 -24.15 16.57 20.40
N LEU A 545 -23.21 17.39 19.90
CA LEU A 545 -23.28 18.85 19.68
C LEU A 545 -21.85 19.42 19.46
N SER A 546 -21.25 19.15 18.31
CA SER A 546 -20.26 20.02 17.63
C SER A 546 -19.86 19.39 16.28
N PRO A 547 -19.83 20.12 15.15
CA PRO A 547 -19.47 19.56 13.85
C PRO A 547 -17.99 19.76 13.47
N VAL A 548 -17.11 20.04 14.44
CA VAL A 548 -15.66 20.25 14.18
C VAL A 548 -14.82 19.48 15.19
N SER A 549 -14.88 18.16 15.09
CA SER A 549 -13.82 17.27 15.59
C SER A 549 -13.95 15.90 14.93
N SER A 550 -13.40 15.85 13.73
CA SER A 550 -12.61 14.72 13.23
C SER A 550 -13.26 13.32 13.29
N GLU A 551 -13.87 12.94 12.17
CA GLU A 551 -13.96 11.57 11.65
C GLU A 551 -12.58 10.93 11.42
N ALA A 552 -11.67 10.99 12.40
CA ALA A 552 -10.38 10.28 12.40
C ALA A 552 -10.42 8.99 13.22
N SER A 553 -11.61 8.44 13.46
CA SER A 553 -11.82 7.09 14.03
C SER A 553 -12.35 6.10 12.99
N GLY A 554 -12.08 6.36 11.70
CA GLY A 554 -11.93 5.32 10.67
C GLY A 554 -10.51 4.72 10.69
N PRO A 555 -10.12 3.82 9.75
CA PRO A 555 -8.87 3.05 9.76
C PRO A 555 -7.63 3.91 9.43
N SER A 556 -7.39 4.92 10.25
CA SER A 556 -6.25 5.85 10.24
C SER A 556 -5.34 5.63 11.45
N SER A 557 -5.57 4.58 12.24
CA SER A 557 -4.65 4.16 13.29
C SER A 557 -3.51 3.39 12.66
N CYS A 558 -2.26 3.72 12.98
CA CYS A 558 -1.03 3.05 12.58
C CYS A 558 -1.23 1.62 12.05
N LEU A 559 -0.74 1.32 10.84
CA LEU A 559 -0.87 0.01 10.19
C LEU A 559 -0.47 -1.15 11.12
N ALA A 560 0.56 -0.95 11.97
CA ALA A 560 1.00 -1.92 12.95
C ALA A 560 -0.10 -2.34 13.94
N LEU A 561 -0.98 -1.40 14.32
CA LEU A 561 -2.04 -1.63 15.29
C LEU A 561 -3.27 -2.28 14.66
N GLU A 562 -3.60 -1.96 13.41
CA GLU A 562 -4.63 -2.70 12.67
C GLU A 562 -4.18 -4.12 12.34
N PHE A 563 -2.88 -4.29 12.03
CA PHE A 563 -2.25 -5.59 11.90
C PHE A 563 -2.32 -6.38 13.22
N LEU A 564 -1.98 -5.75 14.36
CA LEU A 564 -2.07 -6.38 15.67
C LEU A 564 -3.51 -6.80 16.00
N ARG A 565 -4.49 -5.93 15.73
CA ARG A 565 -5.90 -6.21 15.97
C ARG A 565 -6.41 -7.42 15.18
N ARG A 566 -6.08 -7.48 13.88
CA ARG A 566 -6.47 -8.61 13.01
C ARG A 566 -5.75 -9.89 13.40
N SER A 567 -4.44 -9.81 13.62
CA SER A 567 -3.61 -10.96 14.01
C SER A 567 -4.00 -11.50 15.39
N GLY A 568 -4.27 -10.61 16.34
CA GLY A 568 -4.76 -10.91 17.68
C GLY A 568 -6.08 -11.68 17.63
N LEU A 569 -7.00 -11.28 16.77
CA LEU A 569 -8.26 -12.00 16.56
C LEU A 569 -8.02 -13.44 16.06
N LEU A 570 -7.04 -13.64 15.17
CA LEU A 570 -6.70 -14.97 14.67
C LEU A 570 -6.15 -15.86 15.78
N VAL A 571 -5.24 -15.36 16.61
CA VAL A 571 -4.68 -16.12 17.74
C VAL A 571 -5.76 -16.41 18.78
N PHE A 572 -6.55 -15.40 19.15
CA PHE A 572 -7.64 -15.56 20.11
C PHE A 572 -8.73 -16.53 19.61
N SER A 573 -9.01 -16.55 18.30
CA SER A 573 -9.98 -17.51 17.74
C SER A 573 -9.56 -18.97 17.97
N GLN A 574 -8.26 -19.29 17.98
CA GLN A 574 -7.76 -20.63 18.29
C GLN A 574 -7.96 -20.98 19.77
N PHE A 575 -7.74 -20.00 20.65
CA PHE A 575 -7.99 -20.14 22.08
C PHE A 575 -9.47 -20.41 22.36
N VAL A 576 -10.37 -19.64 21.74
CA VAL A 576 -11.83 -19.84 21.87
C VAL A 576 -12.27 -21.21 21.37
N VAL A 577 -11.69 -21.72 20.29
CA VAL A 577 -11.99 -23.08 19.77
C VAL A 577 -11.67 -24.17 20.81
N ARG A 578 -10.58 -24.02 21.58
CA ARG A 578 -10.23 -24.95 22.67
C ARG A 578 -11.20 -24.84 23.85
N HIS A 579 -11.69 -23.64 24.15
CA HIS A 579 -12.59 -23.32 25.28
C HIS A 579 -14.07 -23.18 24.89
N MET A 580 -14.52 -23.84 23.81
CA MET A 580 -15.92 -23.72 23.34
C MET A 580 -16.96 -24.15 24.37
N LYS A 581 -16.58 -24.94 25.38
CA LYS A 581 -17.48 -25.41 26.46
C LYS A 581 -17.84 -24.32 27.47
N GLU A 582 -16.97 -23.31 27.67
CA GLU A 582 -17.15 -22.27 28.68
C GLU A 582 -18.08 -21.13 28.22
N GLY A 583 -18.29 -20.96 26.91
CA GLY A 583 -19.32 -20.06 26.33
C GLY A 583 -19.10 -18.54 26.49
N GLU A 584 -18.41 -18.09 27.54
CA GLU A 584 -18.17 -16.68 27.86
C GLU A 584 -17.27 -16.00 26.82
N TRP A 585 -16.13 -16.62 26.52
CA TRP A 585 -15.17 -16.12 25.53
C TRP A 585 -15.75 -16.04 24.12
N LEU A 586 -16.59 -17.01 23.74
CA LEU A 586 -17.29 -17.03 22.47
C LEU A 586 -18.29 -15.87 22.37
N THR A 587 -19.08 -15.67 23.42
CA THR A 587 -20.07 -14.58 23.48
C THR A 587 -19.37 -13.22 23.40
N TRP A 588 -18.30 -13.02 24.16
CA TRP A 588 -17.52 -11.79 24.14
C TRP A 588 -16.94 -11.50 22.75
N LEU A 589 -16.31 -12.49 22.12
CA LEU A 589 -15.69 -12.36 20.80
C LEU A 589 -16.71 -12.01 19.72
N VAL A 590 -17.79 -12.78 19.63
CA VAL A 590 -18.79 -12.62 18.56
C VAL A 590 -19.56 -11.31 18.75
N VAL A 591 -19.97 -10.97 19.98
CA VAL A 591 -20.70 -9.71 20.21
C VAL A 591 -19.81 -8.49 19.92
N GLN A 592 -18.53 -8.49 20.33
CA GLN A 592 -17.67 -7.31 20.20
C GLN A 592 -16.98 -7.17 18.84
N HIS A 593 -16.63 -8.29 18.18
CA HIS A 593 -15.76 -8.33 17.01
C HIS A 593 -16.37 -9.02 15.79
N ILE A 594 -17.71 -9.13 15.68
CA ILE A 594 -18.36 -9.78 14.54
C ILE A 594 -17.91 -9.23 13.18
N SER A 595 -17.71 -7.91 13.07
CA SER A 595 -17.28 -7.28 11.81
C SER A 595 -15.91 -7.79 11.35
N ASP A 596 -15.03 -8.06 12.30
CA ASP A 596 -13.67 -8.53 12.03
C ASP A 596 -13.65 -10.03 11.73
N VAL A 597 -14.50 -10.80 12.43
CA VAL A 597 -14.74 -12.22 12.14
C VAL A 597 -15.28 -12.42 10.72
N VAL A 598 -16.21 -11.56 10.28
CA VAL A 598 -16.75 -11.58 8.91
C VAL A 598 -15.67 -11.30 7.88
N LEU A 599 -14.80 -10.31 8.12
CA LEU A 599 -13.71 -9.98 7.19
C LEU A 599 -12.68 -11.12 7.11
N LEU A 600 -12.36 -11.76 8.23
CA LEU A 600 -11.30 -12.78 8.34
C LEU A 600 -11.80 -14.23 8.17
N HIS A 601 -13.06 -14.46 7.78
CA HIS A 601 -13.65 -15.80 7.65
C HIS A 601 -12.87 -16.79 6.75
N LYS A 602 -12.02 -16.30 5.85
CA LYS A 602 -11.18 -17.15 4.96
C LYS A 602 -9.91 -17.67 5.64
N GLU A 603 -9.49 -17.08 6.75
CA GLU A 603 -8.29 -17.48 7.47
C GLU A 603 -8.53 -18.82 8.20
N PRO A 604 -7.53 -19.74 8.24
CA PRO A 604 -7.72 -21.07 8.83
C PRO A 604 -8.21 -21.07 10.29
N PRO A 605 -7.67 -20.24 11.21
CA PRO A 605 -8.14 -20.18 12.59
C PRO A 605 -9.63 -19.81 12.72
N VAL A 606 -10.05 -18.79 11.98
CA VAL A 606 -11.43 -18.31 12.00
C VAL A 606 -12.37 -19.28 11.29
N ARG A 607 -11.91 -19.96 10.24
CA ARG A 607 -12.68 -21.05 9.62
C ARG A 607 -12.96 -22.18 10.59
N SER A 608 -11.97 -22.60 11.39
CA SER A 608 -12.17 -23.60 12.45
C SER A 608 -13.16 -23.09 13.49
N LEU A 609 -13.05 -21.83 13.93
CA LEU A 609 -14.00 -21.21 14.84
C LEU A 609 -15.43 -21.24 14.28
N ILE A 610 -15.61 -20.84 13.02
CA ILE A 610 -16.90 -20.84 12.33
C ILE A 610 -17.47 -22.26 12.24
N GLN A 611 -16.65 -23.26 11.92
CA GLN A 611 -17.07 -24.66 11.87
C GLN A 611 -17.55 -25.15 13.25
N SER A 612 -16.82 -24.82 14.32
CA SER A 612 -17.23 -25.12 15.69
C SER A 612 -18.52 -24.38 16.07
N ILE A 613 -18.70 -23.12 15.67
CA ILE A 613 -19.95 -22.36 15.86
C ILE A 613 -21.13 -23.02 15.12
N HIS A 614 -20.92 -23.47 13.89
CA HIS A 614 -21.95 -24.12 13.08
C HIS A 614 -22.41 -25.46 13.64
N SER A 615 -21.54 -26.15 14.40
CA SER A 615 -21.89 -27.40 15.08
C SER A 615 -22.84 -27.20 16.28
N SER A 616 -22.93 -25.99 16.83
CA SER A 616 -23.77 -25.67 18.00
C SER A 616 -24.95 -24.76 17.64
N PRO A 617 -26.21 -25.14 17.98
CA PRO A 617 -27.37 -24.33 17.65
C PRO A 617 -27.41 -22.99 18.40
N ALA A 618 -26.94 -22.94 19.66
CA ALA A 618 -26.91 -21.73 20.47
C ALA A 618 -25.87 -20.73 19.95
N ALA A 619 -24.68 -21.21 19.60
CA ALA A 619 -23.61 -20.39 19.02
C ALA A 619 -24.01 -19.83 17.64
N SER A 620 -24.66 -20.64 16.81
CA SER A 620 -25.19 -20.22 15.50
C SER A 620 -26.27 -19.13 15.63
N ALA A 621 -27.12 -19.19 16.65
CA ALA A 621 -28.13 -18.15 16.92
C ALA A 621 -27.47 -16.82 17.31
N LEU A 622 -26.49 -16.88 18.21
CA LEU A 622 -25.73 -15.71 18.68
C LEU A 622 -25.00 -15.02 17.51
N LEU A 623 -24.43 -15.80 16.59
CA LEU A 623 -23.79 -15.29 15.38
C LEU A 623 -24.76 -14.47 14.52
N ILE A 624 -25.97 -14.99 14.24
CA ILE A 624 -26.97 -14.29 13.44
C ILE A 624 -27.42 -13.00 14.13
N GLN A 625 -27.67 -13.04 15.44
CA GLN A 625 -28.07 -11.87 16.21
C GLN A 625 -27.01 -10.79 16.20
N ALA A 626 -25.73 -11.15 16.38
CA ALA A 626 -24.62 -10.21 16.33
C ALA A 626 -24.46 -9.58 14.93
N ILE A 627 -24.60 -10.36 13.85
CA ILE A 627 -24.57 -9.84 12.48
C ILE A 627 -25.74 -8.87 12.26
N HIS A 628 -26.96 -9.25 12.67
CA HIS A 628 -28.14 -8.42 12.51
C HIS A 628 -28.03 -7.08 13.26
N ALA A 629 -27.45 -7.09 14.48
CA ALA A 629 -27.36 -5.91 15.33
C ALA A 629 -26.21 -4.94 14.96
N ARG A 630 -25.05 -5.44 14.52
CA ARG A 630 -23.82 -4.62 14.40
C ARG A 630 -23.27 -4.46 12.98
N CYS A 631 -23.79 -5.20 11.99
CA CYS A 631 -23.36 -5.03 10.61
C CYS A 631 -24.25 -3.99 9.89
N GLU A 632 -23.86 -2.72 9.92
CA GLU A 632 -24.51 -1.67 9.12
C GLU A 632 -24.06 -1.67 7.65
N HIS A 633 -22.82 -2.14 7.40
CA HIS A 633 -22.18 -2.11 6.09
C HIS A 633 -22.54 -3.30 5.17
N VAL A 634 -23.62 -4.01 5.49
CA VAL A 634 -24.12 -5.18 4.72
C VAL A 634 -24.37 -4.83 3.26
N GLN A 635 -24.64 -3.56 2.97
CA GLN A 635 -24.85 -3.07 1.63
C GLN A 635 -23.58 -2.96 0.79
N LYS A 636 -22.35 -3.07 1.33
CA LYS A 636 -21.10 -3.09 0.53
C LYS A 636 -20.91 -4.46 -0.13
N GLY A 637 -20.68 -4.51 -1.44
CA GLY A 637 -20.69 -5.75 -2.23
C GLY A 637 -19.77 -6.87 -1.73
N GLU A 638 -18.51 -6.56 -1.40
CA GLU A 638 -17.54 -7.57 -0.91
C GLU A 638 -17.89 -8.08 0.49
N TYR A 639 -18.27 -7.16 1.39
CA TYR A 639 -18.66 -7.49 2.75
C TYR A 639 -19.95 -8.33 2.79
N GLY A 640 -20.94 -8.01 1.96
CA GLY A 640 -22.14 -8.81 1.78
C GLY A 640 -21.84 -10.22 1.26
N GLY A 641 -20.88 -10.36 0.34
CA GLY A 641 -20.40 -11.67 -0.11
C GLY A 641 -19.76 -12.50 1.01
N HIS A 642 -18.96 -11.87 1.89
CA HIS A 642 -18.37 -12.52 3.05
C HIS A 642 -19.41 -12.98 4.07
N ILE A 643 -20.43 -12.16 4.35
CA ILE A 643 -21.56 -12.54 5.21
C ILE A 643 -22.26 -13.77 4.65
N ILE A 644 -22.57 -13.81 3.35
CA ILE A 644 -23.25 -14.96 2.74
C ILE A 644 -22.41 -16.22 2.86
N SER A 645 -21.09 -16.15 2.63
CA SER A 645 -20.20 -17.30 2.79
C SER A 645 -20.15 -17.82 4.23
N LEU A 646 -20.16 -16.92 5.21
CA LEU A 646 -20.13 -17.27 6.63
C LEU A 646 -21.46 -17.91 7.06
N VAL A 647 -22.57 -17.31 6.67
CA VAL A 647 -23.91 -17.70 7.11
C VAL A 647 -24.45 -18.96 6.41
N CYS A 648 -23.89 -19.33 5.25
CA CYS A 648 -24.28 -20.54 4.51
C CYS A 648 -24.24 -21.82 5.35
N GLY A 649 -23.30 -21.93 6.30
CA GLY A 649 -23.08 -23.12 7.13
C GLY A 649 -23.87 -23.18 8.45
N VAL A 650 -24.77 -22.22 8.73
CA VAL A 650 -25.53 -22.16 9.99
C VAL A 650 -26.30 -23.47 10.27
N HIS A 651 -26.34 -23.85 11.56
CA HIS A 651 -27.05 -25.03 12.06
C HIS A 651 -28.51 -25.07 11.59
N VAL A 652 -29.01 -26.25 11.23
CA VAL A 652 -30.36 -26.43 10.65
C VAL A 652 -31.46 -25.85 11.54
N ASN A 653 -31.32 -25.97 12.87
CA ASN A 653 -32.28 -25.45 13.86
C ASN A 653 -32.44 -23.91 13.90
N GLN A 654 -31.60 -23.15 13.21
CA GLN A 654 -31.68 -21.68 13.17
C GLN A 654 -32.06 -21.15 11.76
N SER A 655 -32.60 -22.03 10.91
CA SER A 655 -32.95 -21.67 9.52
C SER A 655 -34.04 -20.59 9.43
N GLY A 656 -34.96 -20.51 10.41
CA GLY A 656 -35.99 -19.46 10.47
C GLY A 656 -35.41 -18.06 10.69
N ALA A 657 -34.62 -17.88 11.74
CA ALA A 657 -33.93 -16.61 12.05
C ALA A 657 -33.03 -16.15 10.89
N LEU A 658 -32.41 -17.11 10.18
CA LEU A 658 -31.62 -16.84 8.99
C LEU A 658 -32.47 -16.26 7.84
N ILE A 659 -33.61 -16.87 7.52
CA ILE A 659 -34.48 -16.39 6.43
C ILE A 659 -34.94 -14.95 6.70
N THR A 660 -35.33 -14.65 7.95
CA THR A 660 -35.70 -13.28 8.36
C THR A 660 -34.58 -12.29 8.06
N PHE A 661 -33.35 -12.60 8.50
CA PHE A 661 -32.18 -11.76 8.25
C PHE A 661 -31.90 -11.54 6.75
N LEU A 662 -31.95 -12.59 5.94
CA LEU A 662 -31.67 -12.51 4.50
C LEU A 662 -32.68 -11.60 3.77
N VAL A 663 -33.96 -11.68 4.14
CA VAL A 663 -35.03 -10.92 3.49
C VAL A 663 -35.04 -9.45 3.92
N GLU A 664 -34.88 -9.15 5.20
CA GLU A 664 -34.96 -7.78 5.70
C GLU A 664 -33.72 -6.93 5.33
N ARG A 665 -32.51 -7.52 5.36
CA ARG A 665 -31.25 -6.77 5.25
C ARG A 665 -30.49 -6.95 3.94
N LEU A 666 -30.46 -8.15 3.36
CA LEU A 666 -29.60 -8.47 2.21
C LEU A 666 -30.32 -8.35 0.86
N LEU A 667 -31.61 -8.69 0.80
CA LEU A 667 -32.42 -8.60 -0.42
C LEU A 667 -32.69 -7.16 -0.88
N SER A 668 -32.60 -6.18 0.03
CA SER A 668 -32.70 -4.75 -0.24
C SER A 668 -31.39 -4.12 -0.74
N SER A 669 -30.29 -4.89 -0.83
CA SER A 669 -28.98 -4.36 -1.25
C SER A 669 -28.92 -4.00 -2.74
N PRO A 670 -28.09 -3.00 -3.13
CA PRO A 670 -27.97 -2.57 -4.52
C PRO A 670 -27.19 -3.57 -5.40
N TYR A 671 -26.49 -4.53 -4.80
CA TYR A 671 -25.62 -5.48 -5.52
C TYR A 671 -26.36 -6.75 -5.91
N LEU A 672 -26.56 -6.95 -7.22
CA LEU A 672 -27.31 -8.09 -7.77
C LEU A 672 -26.73 -9.47 -7.42
N VAL A 673 -25.40 -9.58 -7.28
CA VAL A 673 -24.74 -10.85 -6.94
C VAL A 673 -25.08 -11.28 -5.51
N VAL A 674 -25.04 -10.32 -4.57
CA VAL A 674 -25.37 -10.55 -3.15
C VAL A 674 -26.85 -10.90 -3.00
N THR A 675 -27.74 -10.14 -3.63
CA THR A 675 -29.19 -10.41 -3.58
C THR A 675 -29.58 -11.74 -4.22
N ARG A 676 -28.97 -12.13 -5.35
CA ARG A 676 -29.18 -13.45 -5.97
C ARG A 676 -28.71 -14.58 -5.06
N ALA A 677 -27.49 -14.48 -4.51
CA ALA A 677 -26.95 -15.49 -3.61
C ALA A 677 -27.78 -15.60 -2.31
N ALA A 678 -28.21 -14.47 -1.73
CA ALA A 678 -29.11 -14.44 -0.59
C ALA A 678 -30.47 -15.08 -0.92
N SER A 679 -31.04 -14.80 -2.09
CA SER A 679 -32.31 -15.41 -2.52
C SER A 679 -32.20 -16.93 -2.72
N ALA A 680 -31.08 -17.41 -3.27
CA ALA A 680 -30.83 -18.83 -3.47
C ALA A 680 -30.64 -19.56 -2.14
N LEU A 681 -29.87 -18.97 -1.21
CA LEU A 681 -29.69 -19.51 0.15
C LEU A 681 -31.00 -19.54 0.94
N ALA A 682 -31.80 -18.46 0.88
CA ALA A 682 -33.11 -18.40 1.49
C ALA A 682 -34.04 -19.47 0.92
N ALA A 683 -34.08 -19.63 -0.41
CA ALA A 683 -34.89 -20.65 -1.07
C ALA A 683 -34.46 -22.07 -0.65
N GLN A 684 -33.16 -22.36 -0.62
CA GLN A 684 -32.63 -23.66 -0.17
C GLN A 684 -33.02 -23.94 1.29
N ARG A 685 -32.92 -22.96 2.18
CA ARG A 685 -33.29 -23.11 3.60
C ARG A 685 -34.80 -23.30 3.77
N THR A 686 -35.62 -22.59 3.00
CA THR A 686 -37.08 -22.80 2.96
C THR A 686 -37.44 -24.21 2.46
N HIS A 687 -36.73 -24.72 1.44
CA HIS A 687 -36.89 -26.11 0.98
C HIS A 687 -36.53 -27.14 2.07
N LEU A 688 -35.45 -26.90 2.83
CA LEU A 688 -35.09 -27.74 3.97
C LEU A 688 -36.18 -27.72 5.05
N LEU A 689 -36.71 -26.55 5.39
CA LEU A 689 -37.81 -26.43 6.35
C LEU A 689 -39.08 -27.17 5.89
N LEU A 690 -39.41 -27.12 4.60
CA LEU A 690 -40.52 -27.87 4.01
C LEU A 690 -40.34 -29.40 4.09
N ALA A 691 -39.10 -29.88 4.16
CA ALA A 691 -38.77 -31.30 4.27
C ALA A 691 -38.68 -31.79 5.73
N MET A 692 -38.67 -30.89 6.72
CA MET A 692 -38.58 -31.21 8.15
C MET A 692 -39.95 -31.44 8.79
N ASN A 693 -39.96 -32.06 9.98
CA ASN A 693 -41.19 -32.30 10.73
C ASN A 693 -41.89 -30.98 11.09
N PRO A 694 -43.22 -30.86 10.94
CA PRO A 694 -43.95 -29.61 11.11
C PRO A 694 -43.90 -29.06 12.54
N GLN A 695 -43.70 -29.90 13.56
CA GLN A 695 -43.50 -29.45 14.94
C GLN A 695 -42.15 -28.74 15.15
N GLN A 696 -41.10 -29.15 14.45
CA GLN A 696 -39.78 -28.50 14.49
C GLN A 696 -39.76 -27.21 13.68
N VAL A 697 -40.56 -27.13 12.61
CA VAL A 697 -40.73 -25.87 11.85
C VAL A 697 -41.44 -24.83 12.70
N LYS A 698 -42.48 -25.25 13.46
CA LYS A 698 -43.24 -24.35 14.35
C LYS A 698 -42.42 -23.71 15.46
N THR A 699 -41.39 -24.40 15.96
CA THR A 699 -40.50 -23.87 17.00
C THR A 699 -39.43 -22.93 16.43
N GLN A 700 -38.99 -23.15 15.19
CA GLN A 700 -37.91 -22.37 14.57
C GLN A 700 -38.41 -21.13 13.81
N PHE A 701 -39.63 -21.18 13.26
CA PHE A 701 -40.15 -20.12 12.41
C PHE A 701 -41.64 -19.87 12.67
N PRO A 702 -41.99 -19.03 13.66
CA PRO A 702 -43.37 -18.74 14.02
C PRO A 702 -44.20 -18.13 12.88
N GLN A 703 -45.51 -18.40 12.88
CA GLN A 703 -46.46 -17.89 11.88
C GLN A 703 -46.44 -16.35 11.76
N VAL A 704 -46.24 -15.67 12.89
CA VAL A 704 -46.18 -14.20 12.97
C VAL A 704 -44.99 -13.65 12.16
N ASP A 705 -43.86 -14.35 12.13
CA ASP A 705 -42.67 -13.87 11.46
C ASP A 705 -42.70 -14.16 9.95
N ILE A 706 -43.26 -15.30 9.54
CA ILE A 706 -43.53 -15.61 8.12
C ILE A 706 -44.42 -14.53 7.48
N THR A 707 -45.51 -14.16 8.17
CA THR A 707 -46.46 -13.17 7.64
C THR A 707 -45.86 -11.77 7.57
N LYS A 708 -45.02 -11.38 8.53
CA LYS A 708 -44.24 -10.12 8.47
C LYS A 708 -43.30 -10.08 7.26
N ILE A 709 -42.57 -11.17 7.00
CA ILE A 709 -41.62 -11.26 5.88
C ILE A 709 -42.36 -11.17 4.53
N ILE A 710 -43.48 -11.87 4.38
CA ILE A 710 -44.30 -11.81 3.15
C ILE A 710 -44.83 -10.39 2.92
N ARG A 711 -45.26 -9.69 3.98
CA ARG A 711 -45.71 -8.29 3.90
C ARG A 711 -44.55 -7.37 3.49
N HIS A 712 -43.38 -7.53 4.11
CA HIS A 712 -42.18 -6.77 3.79
C HIS A 712 -41.75 -6.93 2.32
N MET A 713 -41.85 -8.14 1.76
CA MET A 713 -41.55 -8.38 0.33
C MET A 713 -42.54 -7.69 -0.63
N LYS A 714 -43.80 -7.49 -0.21
CA LYS A 714 -44.79 -6.74 -1.00
C LYS A 714 -44.51 -5.23 -0.95
N GLU A 715 -44.26 -4.69 0.24
CA GLU A 715 -43.96 -3.26 0.43
C GLU A 715 -42.70 -2.84 -0.33
N THR A 716 -41.67 -3.68 -0.34
CA THR A 716 -40.38 -3.42 -1.03
C THR A 716 -40.41 -3.74 -2.53
N GLN A 717 -41.52 -4.22 -3.10
CA GLN A 717 -41.64 -4.70 -4.50
C GLN A 717 -40.60 -5.77 -4.89
N THR A 718 -39.98 -6.44 -3.92
CA THR A 718 -39.00 -7.51 -4.15
C THR A 718 -39.67 -8.81 -4.61
N ASN A 719 -40.98 -8.96 -4.34
CA ASN A 719 -41.81 -10.06 -4.84
C ASN A 719 -41.77 -10.24 -6.36
N LYS A 720 -41.73 -9.15 -7.14
CA LYS A 720 -41.66 -9.18 -8.62
C LYS A 720 -40.31 -9.68 -9.13
N ARG A 721 -39.22 -9.42 -8.39
CA ARG A 721 -37.86 -9.83 -8.77
C ARG A 721 -37.56 -11.26 -8.34
N TYR A 722 -38.05 -11.68 -7.16
CA TYR A 722 -37.77 -12.98 -6.56
C TYR A 722 -39.05 -13.80 -6.35
N GLY A 723 -39.84 -13.97 -7.41
CA GLY A 723 -41.13 -14.66 -7.36
C GLY A 723 -41.04 -16.11 -6.87
N GLN A 724 -39.91 -16.80 -7.12
CA GLN A 724 -39.68 -18.17 -6.64
C GLN A 724 -39.58 -18.26 -5.12
N LEU A 725 -38.87 -17.35 -4.45
CA LEU A 725 -38.77 -17.35 -2.99
C LEU A 725 -40.13 -17.01 -2.37
N TYR A 726 -40.84 -16.06 -2.97
CA TYR A 726 -42.17 -15.64 -2.53
C TYR A 726 -43.18 -16.80 -2.55
N SER A 727 -43.22 -17.56 -3.65
CA SER A 727 -44.12 -18.72 -3.77
C SER A 727 -43.74 -19.86 -2.80
N LEU A 728 -42.44 -20.07 -2.54
CA LEU A 728 -41.96 -21.05 -1.57
C LEU A 728 -42.37 -20.71 -0.12
N LEU A 729 -42.29 -19.43 0.26
CA LEU A 729 -42.73 -18.96 1.58
C LEU A 729 -44.25 -19.06 1.73
N GLN A 730 -45.02 -18.76 0.68
CA GLN A 730 -46.47 -18.98 0.66
C GLN A 730 -46.83 -20.46 0.77
N ARG A 731 -46.10 -21.34 0.10
CA ARG A 731 -46.30 -22.79 0.22
C ARG A 731 -45.99 -23.31 1.61
N LEU A 732 -44.94 -22.80 2.26
CA LEU A 732 -44.62 -23.13 3.65
C LEU A 732 -45.73 -22.68 4.61
N LEU A 733 -46.29 -21.49 4.40
CA LEU A 733 -47.44 -20.99 5.17
C LEU A 733 -48.68 -21.89 4.97
N GLY A 734 -48.96 -22.31 3.74
CA GLY A 734 -50.09 -23.18 3.41
C GLY A 734 -49.96 -24.61 3.94
N GLN A 735 -48.78 -25.23 3.84
CA GLN A 735 -48.56 -26.64 4.23
C GLN A 735 -48.38 -26.86 5.73
N VAL A 736 -47.85 -25.88 6.48
CA VAL A 736 -47.49 -26.06 7.91
C VAL A 736 -48.53 -25.41 8.85
N TYR A 737 -49.20 -24.34 8.41
CA TYR A 737 -50.14 -23.56 9.19
C TYR A 737 -51.56 -23.52 8.61
N GLU A 738 -51.81 -24.17 7.46
CA GLU A 738 -53.12 -24.26 6.80
C GLU A 738 -53.82 -22.90 6.61
N VAL A 739 -53.06 -21.85 6.32
CA VAL A 739 -53.61 -20.51 6.04
C VAL A 739 -53.85 -20.36 4.54
N THR A 740 -55.07 -19.94 4.19
CA THR A 740 -55.48 -19.64 2.81
C THR A 740 -54.55 -18.61 2.18
N ILE A 741 -54.05 -18.95 0.99
CA ILE A 741 -53.18 -18.12 0.16
C ILE A 741 -53.88 -16.77 -0.06
N LEU A 742 -53.22 -15.66 0.29
CA LEU A 742 -53.67 -14.31 -0.08
C LEU A 742 -53.49 -14.12 -1.60
N ASP A 743 -54.38 -14.75 -2.38
CA ASP A 743 -54.55 -14.48 -3.80
C ASP A 743 -55.23 -13.11 -3.97
N GLU A 744 -54.42 -12.07 -4.09
CA GLU A 744 -54.76 -10.99 -5.01
C GLU A 744 -53.96 -11.24 -6.29
N PRO A 745 -54.59 -11.21 -7.48
CA PRO A 745 -53.89 -11.49 -8.72
C PRO A 745 -52.77 -10.46 -8.90
N SER A 746 -51.55 -10.97 -8.86
CA SER A 746 -50.35 -10.22 -9.23
C SER A 746 -50.51 -9.65 -10.63
N LEU A 747 -50.67 -8.33 -10.74
CA LEU A 747 -50.46 -7.53 -11.96
C LEU A 747 -48.97 -7.57 -12.38
N ALA A 748 -48.44 -8.78 -12.58
CA ALA A 748 -47.15 -9.03 -13.18
C ALA A 748 -47.40 -9.55 -14.61
N ALA A 749 -47.08 -8.70 -15.59
CA ALA A 749 -46.76 -9.12 -16.95
C ALA A 749 -47.81 -9.97 -17.68
N GLN A 750 -49.04 -9.47 -17.80
CA GLN A 750 -49.69 -9.59 -19.10
C GLN A 750 -49.43 -8.26 -19.85
N PRO A 751 -48.99 -8.27 -21.13
CA PRO A 751 -49.28 -7.12 -21.97
C PRO A 751 -50.78 -6.88 -21.83
N VAL A 752 -51.24 -5.64 -21.85
CA VAL A 752 -52.68 -5.36 -21.92
C VAL A 752 -53.24 -6.19 -23.09
N GLN A 753 -53.75 -7.39 -22.82
CA GLN A 753 -54.68 -8.05 -23.69
C GLN A 753 -55.86 -7.13 -23.58
N ALA A 754 -56.01 -6.32 -24.64
CA ALA A 754 -57.18 -5.53 -24.85
C ALA A 754 -58.39 -6.38 -24.43
N PRO A 755 -59.27 -5.92 -23.54
CA PRO A 755 -60.53 -6.60 -23.35
C PRO A 755 -61.14 -6.77 -24.74
N ALA A 756 -61.57 -7.98 -25.08
CA ALA A 756 -61.83 -8.45 -26.46
C ALA A 756 -62.85 -7.62 -27.28
N ASN A 757 -63.34 -6.49 -26.77
CA ASN A 757 -64.29 -5.57 -27.37
C ASN A 757 -63.86 -4.08 -27.44
N THR A 758 -62.61 -3.71 -27.16
CA THR A 758 -62.18 -2.30 -27.35
C THR A 758 -61.86 -1.99 -28.81
N LYS A 759 -62.65 -1.13 -29.45
CA LYS A 759 -62.34 -0.55 -30.76
C LYS A 759 -61.00 0.21 -30.68
N LEU A 760 -60.06 -0.12 -31.59
CA LEU A 760 -58.79 0.57 -31.75
C LEU A 760 -59.02 1.99 -32.29
N ASN A 761 -59.32 2.92 -31.40
CA ASN A 761 -59.54 4.34 -31.72
C ASN A 761 -58.38 5.21 -31.23
N LEU A 762 -58.29 6.46 -31.70
CA LEU A 762 -57.29 7.44 -31.24
C LEU A 762 -57.28 7.60 -29.70
N SER A 763 -58.46 7.55 -29.06
CA SER A 763 -58.59 7.59 -27.60
C SER A 763 -57.94 6.40 -26.88
N TRP A 764 -58.05 5.20 -27.45
CA TRP A 764 -57.36 4.01 -26.94
C TRP A 764 -55.85 4.15 -27.09
N TYR A 765 -55.39 4.62 -28.26
CA TYR A 765 -53.97 4.85 -28.51
C TYR A 765 -53.38 5.88 -27.51
N LEU A 766 -54.06 7.02 -27.30
CA LEU A 766 -53.66 8.02 -26.31
C LEU A 766 -53.60 7.46 -24.87
N GLN A 767 -54.54 6.57 -24.48
CA GLN A 767 -54.50 5.91 -23.17
C GLN A 767 -53.32 4.94 -23.02
N VAL A 768 -52.99 4.19 -24.08
CA VAL A 768 -51.82 3.30 -24.11
C VAL A 768 -50.52 4.12 -24.04
N VAL A 769 -50.40 5.17 -24.85
CA VAL A 769 -49.22 6.06 -24.82
C VAL A 769 -49.08 6.73 -23.45
N ARG A 770 -50.17 7.23 -22.86
CA ARG A 770 -50.15 7.85 -21.54
C ARG A 770 -49.75 6.87 -20.44
N SER A 771 -50.33 5.66 -20.40
CA SER A 771 -49.99 4.65 -19.40
C SER A 771 -48.53 4.21 -19.50
N ARG A 772 -48.01 4.01 -20.72
CA ARG A 772 -46.61 3.66 -20.98
C ARG A 772 -45.65 4.78 -20.64
N CYS A 773 -45.98 6.03 -20.98
CA CYS A 773 -45.14 7.21 -20.69
C CYS A 773 -45.12 7.57 -19.20
N VAL A 774 -46.19 7.27 -18.45
CA VAL A 774 -46.25 7.45 -16.99
C VAL A 774 -45.50 6.33 -16.27
N ALA A 775 -45.69 5.08 -16.67
CA ALA A 775 -45.07 3.92 -16.01
C ALA A 775 -43.61 3.67 -16.42
N GLY A 776 -43.17 4.20 -17.57
CA GLY A 776 -41.84 3.93 -18.15
C GLY A 776 -41.63 2.49 -18.63
N GLN A 777 -42.70 1.72 -18.83
CA GLN A 777 -42.65 0.31 -19.22
C GLN A 777 -42.45 0.15 -20.73
N GLY A 778 -41.29 -0.38 -21.16
CA GLY A 778 -40.89 -0.55 -22.58
C GLY A 778 -39.61 0.18 -22.97
N GLY A 779 -39.06 1.01 -22.08
CA GLY A 779 -37.82 1.76 -22.36
C GLY A 779 -38.05 3.05 -23.16
N GLY A 780 -37.03 3.91 -23.18
CA GLY A 780 -37.16 5.28 -23.67
C GLY A 780 -37.36 5.42 -25.17
N TYR A 781 -36.87 4.46 -25.97
CA TYR A 781 -36.96 4.52 -27.43
C TYR A 781 -38.36 4.16 -27.95
N GLU A 782 -38.97 3.10 -27.41
CA GLU A 782 -40.34 2.69 -27.77
C GLU A 782 -41.35 3.79 -27.46
N CYS A 783 -41.25 4.40 -26.28
CA CYS A 783 -42.13 5.51 -25.91
C CYS A 783 -41.94 6.72 -26.85
N GLY A 784 -40.71 7.00 -27.29
CA GLY A 784 -40.43 8.07 -28.25
C GLY A 784 -41.03 7.81 -29.64
N GLN A 785 -41.02 6.57 -30.12
CA GLN A 785 -41.65 6.18 -31.39
C GLN A 785 -43.18 6.27 -31.33
N LEU A 786 -43.78 5.92 -30.19
CA LEU A 786 -45.21 6.07 -29.99
C LEU A 786 -45.62 7.56 -30.01
N LEU A 787 -44.80 8.43 -29.43
CA LEU A 787 -45.05 9.88 -29.45
C LEU A 787 -44.84 10.51 -30.84
N SER A 788 -43.98 9.96 -31.70
CA SER A 788 -43.72 10.55 -33.03
C SER A 788 -44.87 10.40 -34.02
N GLN A 789 -45.85 9.53 -33.74
CA GLN A 789 -47.02 9.29 -34.61
C GLN A 789 -48.19 10.23 -34.30
N LEU A 790 -48.07 11.08 -33.27
CA LEU A 790 -49.12 12.00 -32.82
C LEU A 790 -48.93 13.41 -33.39
N GLU A 791 -50.01 14.20 -33.40
CA GLU A 791 -49.96 15.62 -33.72
C GLU A 791 -49.37 16.45 -32.56
N TYR A 792 -48.90 17.67 -32.86
CA TYR A 792 -48.23 18.54 -31.89
C TYR A 792 -49.08 18.83 -30.63
N SER A 793 -50.39 19.06 -30.79
CA SER A 793 -51.32 19.33 -29.68
C SER A 793 -51.40 18.17 -28.69
N ASP A 794 -51.45 16.94 -29.21
CA ASP A 794 -51.57 15.72 -28.40
C ASP A 794 -50.25 15.37 -27.72
N ILE A 795 -49.11 15.56 -28.41
CA ILE A 795 -47.78 15.37 -27.85
C ILE A 795 -47.57 16.30 -26.64
N ILE A 796 -47.86 17.59 -26.80
CA ILE A 796 -47.72 18.55 -25.70
C ILE A 796 -48.67 18.21 -24.56
N GLY A 797 -49.93 17.89 -24.85
CA GLY A 797 -50.91 17.53 -23.81
C GLY A 797 -50.50 16.33 -22.96
N ILE A 798 -49.83 15.33 -23.55
CA ILE A 798 -49.29 14.17 -22.82
C ILE A 798 -48.04 14.55 -22.03
N MET A 799 -47.09 15.23 -22.67
CA MET A 799 -45.78 15.52 -22.09
C MET A 799 -45.84 16.61 -21.01
N SER A 800 -46.82 17.53 -21.05
CA SER A 800 -47.04 18.56 -20.02
C SER A 800 -47.74 18.02 -18.76
N GLY A 801 -48.12 16.74 -18.73
CA GLY A 801 -48.78 16.12 -17.58
C GLY A 801 -47.84 15.94 -16.38
N LYS A 802 -48.33 16.19 -15.16
CA LYS A 802 -47.54 16.08 -13.90
C LYS A 802 -46.92 14.70 -13.65
N SER A 803 -47.46 13.64 -14.26
CA SER A 803 -47.01 12.26 -14.10
C SER A 803 -46.14 11.76 -15.26
N PHE A 804 -45.74 12.64 -16.19
CA PHE A 804 -44.87 12.27 -17.30
C PHE A 804 -43.46 11.92 -16.80
N ASN A 805 -42.92 10.79 -17.26
CA ASN A 805 -41.57 10.39 -16.89
C ASN A 805 -40.52 11.21 -17.66
N LEU A 806 -39.94 12.22 -17.00
CA LEU A 806 -38.93 13.11 -17.57
C LEU A 806 -37.69 12.39 -18.15
N LYS A 807 -37.40 11.15 -17.73
CA LYS A 807 -36.29 10.35 -18.28
C LYS A 807 -36.47 10.04 -19.77
N LEU A 808 -37.71 10.06 -20.26
CA LEU A 808 -38.04 9.84 -21.67
C LEU A 808 -37.61 11.01 -22.56
N LEU A 809 -37.52 12.22 -22.02
CA LEU A 809 -37.31 13.48 -22.77
C LEU A 809 -36.00 13.48 -23.56
N LYS A 810 -34.96 12.82 -23.04
CA LYS A 810 -33.68 12.65 -23.75
C LYS A 810 -33.87 11.87 -25.05
N HIS A 811 -34.65 10.80 -24.99
CA HIS A 811 -34.89 9.91 -26.13
C HIS A 811 -35.82 10.56 -27.15
N THR A 812 -36.84 11.29 -26.70
CA THR A 812 -37.75 12.03 -27.59
C THR A 812 -37.04 13.16 -28.33
N LEU A 813 -36.15 13.91 -27.68
CA LEU A 813 -35.32 14.93 -28.34
C LEU A 813 -34.43 14.33 -29.44
N ARG A 814 -33.76 13.21 -29.15
CA ARG A 814 -32.87 12.56 -30.10
C ARG A 814 -33.63 12.02 -31.32
N LEU A 815 -34.80 11.43 -31.09
CA LEU A 815 -35.66 10.92 -32.17
C LEU A 815 -36.26 12.07 -32.99
N GLY A 816 -36.73 13.13 -32.32
CA GLY A 816 -37.22 14.35 -32.98
C GLY A 816 -36.15 15.04 -33.83
N LEU A 817 -34.88 15.05 -33.38
CA LEU A 817 -33.76 15.56 -34.17
C LEU A 817 -33.55 14.74 -35.44
N SER A 818 -33.55 13.40 -35.35
CA SER A 818 -33.41 12.55 -36.54
C SER A 818 -34.53 12.77 -37.55
N SER A 819 -35.78 12.91 -37.09
CA SER A 819 -36.91 13.24 -37.95
C SER A 819 -36.77 14.62 -38.59
N THR A 820 -36.29 15.62 -37.84
CA THR A 820 -36.04 16.98 -38.34
C THR A 820 -34.94 17.00 -39.41
N LEU A 821 -33.85 16.25 -39.21
CA LEU A 821 -32.77 16.13 -40.20
C LEU A 821 -33.23 15.37 -41.44
N GLN A 822 -34.06 14.34 -41.29
CA GLN A 822 -34.61 13.58 -42.42
C GLN A 822 -35.57 14.43 -43.25
N ALA A 823 -36.48 15.18 -42.62
CA ALA A 823 -37.40 16.08 -43.30
C ALA A 823 -36.67 17.17 -44.08
N ASN A 824 -35.61 17.76 -43.51
CA ASN A 824 -34.82 18.79 -44.20
C ASN A 824 -33.94 18.26 -45.33
N ARG A 825 -33.51 16.98 -45.27
CA ARG A 825 -32.83 16.33 -46.41
C ARG A 825 -33.76 16.17 -47.61
N GLN A 826 -35.01 15.79 -47.36
CA GLN A 826 -36.04 15.65 -48.40
C GLN A 826 -36.46 17.02 -48.98
N TRP A 827 -36.51 18.07 -48.16
CA TRP A 827 -36.84 19.43 -48.61
C TRP A 827 -35.78 20.04 -49.54
N GLY A 828 -34.50 19.72 -49.30
CA GLY A 828 -33.40 20.13 -50.19
C GLY A 828 -33.44 19.48 -51.58
N GLU A 829 -34.23 18.42 -51.77
CA GLU A 829 -34.39 17.72 -53.06
C GLU A 829 -35.52 18.29 -53.92
N CYS A 830 -36.54 18.94 -53.33
CA CYS A 830 -37.69 19.48 -54.07
C CYS A 830 -37.41 20.82 -54.77
N ASN A 831 -36.39 21.57 -54.35
CA ASN A 831 -36.07 22.89 -54.92
C ASN A 831 -34.97 22.86 -56.00
N SER A 832 -34.50 21.68 -56.41
CA SER A 832 -33.50 21.54 -57.49
C SER A 832 -34.10 21.11 -58.85
N SER A 833 -35.42 21.17 -59.02
CA SER A 833 -36.09 20.70 -60.24
C SER A 833 -37.22 21.61 -60.74
N VAL A 834 -36.96 22.91 -60.93
CA VAL A 834 -37.81 23.75 -61.80
C VAL A 834 -36.92 24.77 -62.53
N ASP A 835 -36.62 24.46 -63.80
CA ASP A 835 -36.31 25.47 -64.81
C ASP A 835 -37.33 25.28 -65.95
N THR A 836 -37.78 26.41 -66.48
CA THR A 836 -38.70 26.66 -67.62
C THR A 836 -40.23 26.61 -67.40
N GLY A 837 -40.84 27.81 -67.42
CA GLY A 837 -41.96 28.10 -68.33
C GLY A 837 -43.37 28.29 -67.74
N ASP A 838 -43.70 29.56 -67.48
CA ASP A 838 -45.00 30.26 -67.60
C ASP A 838 -46.29 29.87 -66.80
N ASP A 839 -46.83 30.97 -66.26
CA ASP A 839 -48.22 31.35 -65.96
C ASP A 839 -49.00 30.74 -64.78
N SER A 840 -48.95 31.52 -63.69
CA SER A 840 -50.06 31.96 -62.82
C SER A 840 -51.13 30.94 -62.40
N GLU A 841 -51.07 30.53 -61.13
CA GLU A 841 -52.23 30.53 -60.23
C GLU A 841 -51.77 30.47 -58.75
N GLU A 842 -52.47 31.22 -57.90
CA GLU A 842 -52.15 31.50 -56.50
C GLU A 842 -52.09 30.22 -55.63
N CYS A 843 -51.00 30.05 -54.87
CA CYS A 843 -50.97 29.17 -53.70
C CYS A 843 -50.33 29.90 -52.52
N SER A 844 -51.13 30.02 -51.46
CA SER A 844 -50.93 30.79 -50.26
C SER A 844 -49.90 30.19 -49.28
N SER A 845 -49.11 31.08 -48.68
CA SER A 845 -48.55 31.02 -47.32
C SER A 845 -47.99 29.68 -46.79
N GLY A 846 -46.66 29.57 -46.74
CA GLY A 846 -45.97 28.59 -45.88
C GLY A 846 -44.43 28.64 -46.03
N SER A 847 -43.78 29.58 -45.35
CA SER A 847 -42.31 29.73 -45.36
C SER A 847 -41.59 28.47 -44.88
N GLY A 848 -40.50 28.11 -45.56
CA GLY A 848 -39.74 26.86 -45.39
C GLY A 848 -39.03 26.62 -44.06
N SER A 849 -38.55 25.37 -43.91
CA SER A 849 -37.79 24.77 -42.79
C SER A 849 -38.58 24.50 -41.49
N GLY A 850 -39.37 23.42 -41.47
CA GLY A 850 -40.12 22.99 -40.27
C GLY A 850 -39.29 22.10 -39.32
N GLU A 851 -39.15 22.49 -38.05
CA GLU A 851 -38.75 21.57 -36.97
C GLU A 851 -39.84 20.48 -36.80
N ALA A 852 -39.46 19.21 -36.59
CA ALA A 852 -40.45 18.14 -36.38
C ALA A 852 -41.28 18.38 -35.09
N PRO A 853 -42.58 18.03 -35.07
CA PRO A 853 -43.47 18.33 -33.93
C PRO A 853 -43.02 17.71 -32.61
N LEU A 854 -42.39 16.52 -32.65
CA LEU A 854 -41.81 15.90 -31.47
C LEU A 854 -40.60 16.66 -30.92
N TYR A 855 -39.77 17.24 -31.80
CA TYR A 855 -38.60 18.03 -31.40
C TYR A 855 -39.02 19.35 -30.78
N THR A 856 -39.98 20.06 -31.40
CA THR A 856 -40.51 21.33 -30.88
C THR A 856 -41.17 21.13 -29.52
N ALA A 857 -42.04 20.12 -29.37
CA ALA A 857 -42.70 19.82 -28.09
C ALA A 857 -41.68 19.45 -26.99
N SER A 858 -40.70 18.61 -27.30
CA SER A 858 -39.66 18.21 -26.34
C SER A 858 -38.77 19.39 -25.92
N LYS A 859 -38.43 20.29 -26.85
CA LYS A 859 -37.67 21.53 -26.60
C LYS A 859 -38.43 22.49 -25.68
N VAL A 860 -39.70 22.73 -25.96
CA VAL A 860 -40.54 23.63 -25.14
C VAL A 860 -40.65 23.12 -23.69
N ILE A 861 -40.89 21.82 -23.52
CA ILE A 861 -41.08 21.21 -22.20
C ILE A 861 -39.79 21.20 -21.40
N LEU A 862 -38.65 20.93 -22.05
CA LEU A 862 -37.33 21.08 -21.43
C LEU A 862 -37.14 22.51 -20.90
N LEU A 863 -37.37 23.53 -21.75
CA LEU A 863 -37.16 24.92 -21.37
C LEU A 863 -38.11 25.37 -20.25
N GLN A 864 -39.36 24.93 -20.26
CA GLN A 864 -40.32 25.20 -19.19
C GLN A 864 -39.88 24.61 -17.85
N HIS A 865 -39.44 23.34 -17.82
CA HIS A 865 -38.94 22.72 -16.59
C HIS A 865 -37.66 23.41 -16.07
N LEU A 866 -36.75 23.79 -16.97
CA LEU A 866 -35.54 24.54 -16.60
C LEU A 866 -35.87 25.94 -16.06
N GLN A 867 -36.86 26.62 -16.64
CA GLN A 867 -37.35 27.91 -16.14
C GLN A 867 -37.94 27.78 -14.73
N LEU A 868 -38.80 26.78 -14.50
CA LEU A 868 -39.41 26.54 -13.18
C LEU A 868 -38.36 26.25 -12.10
N LEU A 869 -37.34 25.45 -12.42
CA LEU A 869 -36.23 25.18 -11.51
C LEU A 869 -35.35 26.41 -11.30
N ALA A 870 -35.06 27.19 -12.34
CA ALA A 870 -34.27 28.41 -12.20
C ALA A 870 -35.00 29.49 -11.38
N GLN A 871 -36.34 29.48 -11.37
CA GLN A 871 -37.18 30.39 -10.58
C GLN A 871 -37.28 29.97 -9.10
N SER A 872 -37.13 28.67 -8.78
CA SER A 872 -37.15 28.21 -7.39
C SER A 872 -35.86 28.52 -6.61
N LEU A 873 -34.78 28.90 -7.31
CA LEU A 873 -33.49 29.21 -6.70
C LEU A 873 -33.49 30.59 -5.99
N PRO A 874 -32.80 30.73 -4.84
CA PRO A 874 -32.73 31.99 -4.12
C PRO A 874 -32.02 33.11 -4.90
N LYS A 875 -32.48 34.36 -4.76
CA LYS A 875 -31.83 35.58 -5.28
C LYS A 875 -31.60 36.58 -4.13
N PRO A 876 -30.46 37.31 -4.09
CA PRO A 876 -29.29 37.22 -4.97
C PRO A 876 -28.39 36.01 -4.65
N HIS A 877 -27.64 35.55 -5.66
CA HIS A 877 -26.74 34.41 -5.55
C HIS A 877 -25.44 34.79 -4.82
N HIS A 878 -24.98 33.91 -3.93
CA HIS A 878 -23.69 34.01 -3.25
C HIS A 878 -22.88 32.73 -3.44
N THR A 879 -21.56 32.79 -3.27
CA THR A 879 -20.68 31.61 -3.41
C THR A 879 -21.15 30.46 -2.51
N PHE A 880 -21.30 29.27 -3.10
CA PHE A 880 -21.83 28.09 -2.42
C PHE A 880 -20.77 27.38 -1.57
N THR A 881 -21.09 27.15 -0.29
CA THR A 881 -20.26 26.42 0.66
C THR A 881 -21.07 25.26 1.26
N PRO A 882 -20.64 24.00 1.07
CA PRO A 882 -21.38 22.85 1.60
C PRO A 882 -21.25 22.81 3.14
N GLY A 883 -22.36 22.60 3.84
CA GLY A 883 -22.43 22.64 5.31
C GLY A 883 -23.04 23.91 5.91
N GLY A 884 -23.29 24.93 5.07
CA GLY A 884 -23.88 26.19 5.51
C GLY A 884 -22.82 27.18 6.01
N GLY A 885 -22.91 28.42 5.52
CA GLY A 885 -22.00 29.52 5.88
C GLY A 885 -22.52 30.89 5.44
N ASN A 886 -23.47 30.90 4.50
CA ASN A 886 -24.26 32.08 4.14
C ASN A 886 -25.74 31.71 3.96
N LYS A 887 -26.63 32.71 4.05
CA LYS A 887 -28.10 32.51 3.92
C LYS A 887 -28.50 31.85 2.59
N TYR A 888 -27.70 31.99 1.54
CA TYR A 888 -27.91 31.35 0.24
C TYR A 888 -27.67 29.83 0.33
N SER A 889 -26.48 29.41 0.79
CA SER A 889 -26.07 28.00 0.92
C SER A 889 -26.99 27.22 1.84
N GLU A 890 -27.42 27.79 2.96
CA GLU A 890 -28.39 27.13 3.85
C GLU A 890 -29.72 26.83 3.16
N ARG A 891 -30.22 27.78 2.35
CA ARG A 891 -31.49 27.64 1.64
C ARG A 891 -31.38 26.64 0.49
N VAL A 892 -30.26 26.63 -0.23
CA VAL A 892 -29.97 25.62 -1.26
C VAL A 892 -29.77 24.23 -0.64
N CYS A 893 -29.03 24.10 0.45
CA CYS A 893 -28.88 22.83 1.16
C CYS A 893 -30.22 22.30 1.66
N LYS A 894 -31.12 23.17 2.17
CA LYS A 894 -32.50 22.78 2.53
C LYS A 894 -33.30 22.28 1.33
N LEU A 895 -33.17 22.91 0.17
CA LEU A 895 -33.81 22.48 -1.07
C LEU A 895 -33.25 21.15 -1.59
N LEU A 896 -31.95 20.91 -1.41
CA LEU A 896 -31.30 19.65 -1.79
C LEU A 896 -31.57 18.51 -0.79
N SER A 897 -31.82 18.84 0.48
CA SER A 897 -32.17 17.87 1.53
C SER A 897 -33.66 17.54 1.61
N GLY A 898 -34.53 18.41 1.07
CA GLY A 898 -35.97 18.15 0.99
C GLY A 898 -36.28 17.02 0.02
N ASP A 899 -37.46 16.39 0.17
CA ASP A 899 -37.93 15.23 -0.61
C ASP A 899 -37.46 15.27 -2.08
N ASP A 900 -36.88 14.13 -2.53
CA ASP A 900 -36.13 13.73 -3.77
C ASP A 900 -36.44 14.39 -5.13
N THR A 901 -37.31 15.38 -5.18
CA THR A 901 -37.78 16.09 -6.36
C THR A 901 -36.69 16.88 -7.07
N ILE A 902 -35.88 17.71 -6.38
CA ILE A 902 -34.88 18.55 -7.04
C ILE A 902 -33.63 17.75 -7.40
N SER A 903 -33.12 16.90 -6.50
CA SER A 903 -31.99 16.00 -6.76
C SER A 903 -32.28 15.07 -7.94
N GLY A 904 -33.47 14.43 -7.94
CA GLY A 904 -33.95 13.61 -9.06
C GLY A 904 -34.17 14.43 -10.35
N SER A 905 -34.63 15.67 -10.24
CA SER A 905 -34.79 16.55 -11.42
C SER A 905 -33.45 16.92 -12.05
N VAL A 906 -32.41 17.20 -11.26
CA VAL A 906 -31.06 17.49 -11.79
C VAL A 906 -30.50 16.27 -12.53
N GLU A 907 -30.60 15.08 -11.93
CA GLU A 907 -30.11 13.83 -12.54
C GLU A 907 -30.85 13.47 -13.84
N THR A 908 -32.14 13.81 -13.94
CA THR A 908 -32.94 13.54 -15.14
C THR A 908 -32.80 14.60 -16.23
N LEU A 909 -32.73 15.90 -15.89
CA LEU A 909 -32.68 16.99 -16.86
C LEU A 909 -31.27 17.29 -17.38
N ALA A 910 -30.21 17.08 -16.58
CA ALA A 910 -28.83 17.30 -17.02
C ALA A 910 -28.47 16.57 -18.34
N PRO A 911 -28.75 15.26 -18.52
CA PRO A 911 -28.45 14.58 -19.78
C PRO A 911 -29.35 15.04 -20.94
N VAL A 912 -30.55 15.55 -20.65
CA VAL A 912 -31.47 16.10 -21.65
C VAL A 912 -30.93 17.43 -22.17
N LEU A 913 -30.44 18.30 -21.29
CA LEU A 913 -29.82 19.56 -21.66
C LEU A 913 -28.57 19.36 -22.53
N VAL A 914 -27.72 18.38 -22.21
CA VAL A 914 -26.57 18.03 -23.06
C VAL A 914 -27.00 17.62 -24.46
N GLU A 915 -28.03 16.78 -24.58
CA GLU A 915 -28.56 16.36 -25.88
C GLU A 915 -29.17 17.56 -26.65
N PHE A 916 -29.86 18.46 -25.95
CA PHE A 916 -30.39 19.69 -26.56
C PHE A 916 -29.27 20.58 -27.13
N LEU A 917 -28.25 20.92 -26.33
CA LEU A 917 -27.16 21.80 -26.78
C LEU A 917 -26.33 21.16 -27.91
N THR A 918 -26.11 19.85 -27.86
CA THR A 918 -25.43 19.12 -28.95
C THR A 918 -26.30 18.98 -30.20
N SER A 919 -27.64 18.93 -30.05
CA SER A 919 -28.57 18.94 -31.18
C SER A 919 -28.55 20.28 -31.93
N MET A 920 -28.49 21.39 -31.19
CA MET A 920 -28.42 22.74 -31.76
C MET A 920 -27.20 22.93 -32.68
N ALA A 921 -26.04 22.38 -32.28
CA ALA A 921 -24.82 22.42 -33.08
C ALA A 921 -24.89 21.58 -34.37
N LYS A 922 -25.84 20.65 -34.48
CA LYS A 922 -26.04 19.78 -35.67
C LYS A 922 -27.07 20.34 -36.66
N LEU A 923 -27.88 21.32 -36.25
CA LEU A 923 -28.90 21.92 -37.12
C LEU A 923 -28.25 22.89 -38.12
N PRO A 924 -28.64 22.84 -39.41
CA PRO A 924 -27.94 23.57 -40.48
C PRO A 924 -28.07 25.10 -40.37
N TRP A 925 -29.15 25.62 -39.77
CA TRP A 925 -29.36 27.05 -39.56
C TRP A 925 -28.81 27.59 -38.24
N ALA A 926 -28.13 26.76 -37.43
CA ALA A 926 -27.48 27.14 -36.16
C ALA A 926 -28.34 28.09 -35.28
N PRO A 927 -29.48 27.61 -34.75
CA PRO A 927 -30.43 28.45 -34.02
C PRO A 927 -29.80 29.14 -32.80
N GLN A 928 -30.15 30.41 -32.59
CA GLN A 928 -29.71 31.18 -31.42
C GLN A 928 -30.65 30.98 -30.22
N ILE A 929 -30.09 31.01 -29.01
CA ILE A 929 -30.83 30.90 -27.75
C ILE A 929 -31.35 32.29 -27.37
N HIS A 930 -32.63 32.40 -27.03
CA HIS A 930 -33.23 33.65 -26.56
C HIS A 930 -32.53 34.15 -25.27
N PRO A 931 -32.34 35.47 -25.08
CA PRO A 931 -31.63 36.00 -23.90
C PRO A 931 -32.25 35.55 -22.57
N ASP A 932 -33.57 35.54 -22.43
CA ASP A 932 -34.23 35.10 -21.19
C ASP A 932 -33.97 33.62 -20.86
N THR A 933 -33.96 32.77 -21.88
CA THR A 933 -33.70 31.33 -21.68
C THR A 933 -32.22 31.08 -21.37
N SER A 934 -31.32 31.94 -21.87
CA SER A 934 -29.88 31.86 -21.58
C SER A 934 -29.56 31.99 -20.08
N GLU A 935 -30.28 32.86 -19.34
CA GLU A 935 -30.08 33.00 -17.90
C GLU A 935 -30.55 31.75 -17.13
N HIS A 936 -31.69 31.18 -17.54
CA HIS A 936 -32.22 29.95 -16.94
C HIS A 936 -31.28 28.76 -17.14
N LEU A 937 -30.69 28.62 -18.32
CA LEU A 937 -29.72 27.57 -18.63
C LEU A 937 -28.45 27.69 -17.77
N LEU A 938 -27.95 28.92 -17.60
CA LEU A 938 -26.75 29.16 -16.79
C LEU A 938 -27.00 28.88 -15.30
N ARG A 939 -28.16 29.29 -14.77
CA ARG A 939 -28.56 28.99 -13.39
C ARG A 939 -28.71 27.49 -13.14
N PHE A 940 -29.25 26.74 -14.11
CA PHE A 940 -29.32 25.29 -14.00
C PHE A 940 -27.93 24.62 -14.03
N ALA A 941 -27.02 25.09 -14.89
CA ALA A 941 -25.65 24.59 -14.92
C ALA A 941 -24.92 24.83 -13.58
N LEU A 942 -25.13 26.00 -12.98
CA LEU A 942 -24.66 26.32 -11.64
C LEU A 942 -25.24 25.37 -10.58
N LEU A 943 -26.56 25.17 -10.58
CA LEU A 943 -27.22 24.22 -9.67
C LEU A 943 -26.66 22.80 -9.80
N ALA A 944 -26.35 22.34 -11.02
CA ALA A 944 -25.73 21.03 -11.23
C ALA A 944 -24.34 20.92 -10.57
N MET A 945 -23.55 22.00 -10.59
CA MET A 945 -22.26 22.05 -9.88
C MET A 945 -22.42 22.14 -8.35
N GLU A 946 -23.39 22.91 -7.86
CA GLU A 946 -23.69 23.01 -6.43
C GLU A 946 -24.21 21.69 -5.87
N TYR A 947 -25.09 21.01 -6.60
CA TYR A 947 -25.55 19.65 -6.28
C TYR A 947 -24.38 18.68 -6.20
N LEU A 948 -23.48 18.71 -7.19
CA LEU A 948 -22.27 17.88 -7.18
C LEU A 948 -21.39 18.18 -5.95
N HIS A 949 -21.15 19.46 -5.65
CA HIS A 949 -20.36 19.88 -4.49
C HIS A 949 -20.98 19.41 -3.17
N TRP A 950 -22.29 19.50 -3.03
CA TRP A 950 -23.02 19.01 -1.86
C TRP A 950 -22.94 17.48 -1.72
N ARG A 951 -23.07 16.73 -2.81
CA ARG A 951 -22.92 15.26 -2.81
C ARG A 951 -21.50 14.82 -2.46
N VAL A 952 -20.49 15.57 -2.90
CA VAL A 952 -19.07 15.36 -2.52
C VAL A 952 -18.89 15.53 -1.02
N TRP A 953 -19.50 16.56 -0.44
CA TRP A 953 -19.42 16.83 1.00
C TRP A 953 -20.06 15.71 1.84
N LEU A 954 -21.16 15.13 1.37
CA LEU A 954 -21.78 13.95 2.01
C LEU A 954 -20.98 12.64 1.84
N GLY A 955 -19.89 12.64 1.06
CA GLY A 955 -19.02 11.47 0.87
C GLY A 955 -19.59 10.33 0.01
N GLY A 956 -20.70 10.56 -0.72
CA GLY A 956 -21.48 9.52 -1.40
C GLY A 956 -21.62 9.69 -2.92
N VAL A 957 -20.63 10.28 -3.61
CA VAL A 957 -20.76 10.58 -5.05
C VAL A 957 -20.54 9.32 -5.90
N SER A 958 -21.55 8.95 -6.69
CA SER A 958 -21.38 7.96 -7.75
C SER A 958 -20.70 8.57 -8.98
N LEU A 959 -19.91 7.75 -9.68
CA LEU A 959 -19.25 8.15 -10.92
C LEU A 959 -20.24 8.68 -11.97
N GLU A 960 -21.45 8.12 -11.99
CA GLU A 960 -22.52 8.50 -12.92
C GLU A 960 -23.01 9.92 -12.66
N VAL A 961 -23.32 10.27 -11.41
CA VAL A 961 -23.80 11.62 -11.04
C VAL A 961 -22.73 12.66 -11.33
N ALA A 962 -21.47 12.39 -11.01
CA ALA A 962 -20.36 13.29 -11.34
C ALA A 962 -20.21 13.49 -12.85
N SER A 963 -20.23 12.41 -13.63
CA SER A 963 -20.17 12.46 -15.10
C SER A 963 -21.33 13.26 -15.71
N LEU A 964 -22.56 13.08 -15.21
CA LEU A 964 -23.75 13.79 -15.68
C LEU A 964 -23.63 15.30 -15.46
N CYS A 965 -23.31 15.72 -14.22
CA CYS A 965 -23.21 17.13 -13.86
C CYS A 965 -22.06 17.83 -14.60
N LEU A 966 -20.88 17.20 -14.67
CA LEU A 966 -19.72 17.77 -15.34
C LEU A 966 -19.93 17.88 -16.86
N ARG A 967 -20.57 16.88 -17.51
CA ARG A 967 -20.91 16.95 -18.94
C ARG A 967 -21.93 18.04 -19.25
N CYS A 968 -22.90 18.25 -18.37
CA CYS A 968 -23.88 19.32 -18.48
C CYS A 968 -23.18 20.68 -18.56
N VAL A 969 -22.28 20.94 -17.62
CA VAL A 969 -21.55 22.20 -17.53
C VAL A 969 -20.55 22.37 -18.67
N ASP A 970 -19.83 21.32 -19.05
CA ASP A 970 -18.96 21.30 -20.22
C ASP A 970 -19.74 21.67 -21.50
N ALA A 971 -20.93 21.09 -21.71
CA ALA A 971 -21.77 21.41 -22.86
C ALA A 971 -22.23 22.88 -22.86
N VAL A 972 -22.59 23.44 -21.69
CA VAL A 972 -22.98 24.85 -21.56
C VAL A 972 -21.81 25.78 -21.87
N MET A 973 -20.60 25.48 -21.39
CA MET A 973 -19.39 26.27 -21.67
C MET A 973 -18.93 26.20 -23.14
N LYS A 974 -19.39 25.21 -23.92
CA LYS A 974 -19.11 25.12 -25.38
C LYS A 974 -19.89 26.11 -26.21
N VAL A 975 -21.01 26.61 -25.69
CA VAL A 975 -21.83 27.60 -26.39
C VAL A 975 -21.27 28.98 -26.11
N SER A 976 -20.81 29.68 -27.15
CA SER A 976 -20.14 30.97 -27.05
C SER A 976 -20.99 32.05 -26.37
N SER A 977 -22.29 32.10 -26.64
CA SER A 977 -23.20 33.07 -26.01
C SER A 977 -23.34 32.86 -24.50
N LEU A 978 -23.44 31.60 -24.04
CA LEU A 978 -23.52 31.26 -22.61
C LEU A 978 -22.19 31.46 -21.89
N ALA A 979 -21.07 31.12 -22.54
CA ALA A 979 -19.73 31.37 -22.00
C ALA A 979 -19.44 32.88 -21.88
N GLY A 980 -19.87 33.68 -22.86
CA GLY A 980 -19.77 35.14 -22.80
C GLY A 980 -20.59 35.74 -21.66
N LEU A 981 -21.81 35.25 -21.43
CA LEU A 981 -22.68 35.70 -20.34
C LEU A 981 -22.12 35.32 -18.95
N LEU A 982 -21.48 34.15 -18.82
CA LEU A 982 -20.78 33.75 -17.59
C LEU A 982 -19.55 34.64 -17.31
N GLY A 983 -18.90 35.18 -18.35
CA GLY A 983 -17.71 36.02 -18.24
C GLY A 983 -17.96 37.45 -17.74
N LEU A 984 -19.21 37.86 -17.56
CA LEU A 984 -19.58 39.18 -17.05
C LEU A 984 -19.22 39.34 -15.55
N PRO A 985 -18.80 40.55 -15.11
CA PRO A 985 -18.36 40.80 -13.73
C PRO A 985 -19.46 40.52 -12.69
N GLU A 986 -20.72 40.75 -13.04
CA GLU A 986 -21.89 40.49 -12.17
C GLU A 986 -22.04 39.02 -11.77
N ARG A 987 -21.45 38.09 -12.53
CA ARG A 987 -21.57 36.63 -12.31
C ARG A 987 -20.34 36.04 -11.63
N LEU A 988 -19.52 36.86 -10.98
CA LEU A 988 -18.33 36.42 -10.24
C LEU A 988 -18.61 35.26 -9.26
N SER A 989 -19.73 35.35 -8.53
CA SER A 989 -20.12 34.32 -7.56
C SER A 989 -20.39 32.97 -8.24
N TYR A 990 -20.84 32.95 -9.50
CA TYR A 990 -21.11 31.71 -10.26
C TYR A 990 -19.79 31.02 -10.56
N ILE A 991 -18.81 31.78 -11.05
CA ILE A 991 -17.47 31.29 -11.36
C ILE A 991 -16.80 30.72 -10.10
N CYS A 992 -16.93 31.40 -8.96
CA CYS A 992 -16.37 30.95 -7.68
C CYS A 992 -17.02 29.65 -7.20
N SER A 993 -18.35 29.55 -7.22
CA SER A 993 -19.09 28.32 -6.88
C SER A 993 -18.68 27.16 -7.79
N MET A 994 -18.63 27.36 -9.11
CA MET A 994 -18.26 26.32 -10.07
C MET A 994 -16.81 25.86 -9.90
N THR A 995 -15.89 26.78 -9.62
CA THR A 995 -14.46 26.46 -9.36
C THR A 995 -14.27 25.70 -8.04
N SER A 996 -15.04 26.05 -7.01
CA SER A 996 -15.03 25.31 -5.73
C SER A 996 -15.52 23.87 -5.91
N ALA A 997 -16.60 23.70 -6.69
CA ALA A 997 -17.21 22.40 -6.94
C ALA A 997 -16.32 21.50 -7.81
N THR A 998 -15.67 22.03 -8.86
CA THR A 998 -14.69 21.25 -9.65
C THR A 998 -13.51 20.81 -8.80
N HIS A 999 -12.95 21.70 -7.98
CA HIS A 999 -11.85 21.39 -7.08
C HIS A 999 -12.23 20.30 -6.07
N ALA A 1000 -13.32 20.47 -5.33
CA ALA A 1000 -13.80 19.47 -4.37
C ALA A 1000 -14.05 18.10 -5.02
N THR A 1001 -14.65 18.08 -6.21
CA THR A 1001 -14.90 16.85 -6.98
C THR A 1001 -13.60 16.15 -7.34
N THR A 1002 -12.61 16.87 -7.87
CA THR A 1002 -11.31 16.27 -8.22
C THR A 1002 -10.57 15.72 -7.00
N VAL A 1003 -10.55 16.47 -5.88
CA VAL A 1003 -9.94 16.03 -4.62
C VAL A 1003 -10.59 14.73 -4.14
N HIS A 1004 -11.92 14.65 -4.17
CA HIS A 1004 -12.65 13.46 -3.73
C HIS A 1004 -12.35 12.23 -4.61
N MET A 1005 -12.27 12.40 -5.93
CA MET A 1005 -12.02 11.30 -6.87
C MET A 1005 -10.56 10.79 -6.88
N ILE A 1006 -9.60 11.56 -6.36
CA ILE A 1006 -8.17 11.21 -6.34
C ILE A 1006 -7.72 10.61 -4.98
N LYS A 1007 -8.58 10.59 -3.95
CA LYS A 1007 -8.26 9.98 -2.64
C LYS A 1007 -7.83 8.51 -2.81
N PRO A 1008 -6.70 8.08 -2.22
CA PRO A 1008 -5.96 8.68 -1.11
C PRO A 1008 -4.83 9.66 -1.47
N ARG A 1009 -4.59 9.97 -2.75
CA ARG A 1009 -3.53 10.92 -3.14
C ARG A 1009 -4.02 12.36 -2.97
N ALA A 1010 -3.14 13.25 -2.48
CA ALA A 1010 -3.41 14.68 -2.40
C ALA A 1010 -3.12 15.38 -3.74
N LEU A 1011 -3.81 16.49 -4.00
CA LEU A 1011 -3.46 17.39 -5.11
C LEU A 1011 -2.06 18.02 -4.84
N PRO A 1012 -1.30 18.36 -5.90
CA PRO A 1012 -0.03 19.06 -5.75
C PRO A 1012 -0.19 20.37 -4.99
N SER A 1013 0.70 20.66 -4.04
CA SER A 1013 0.72 21.93 -3.32
C SER A 1013 1.32 23.04 -4.17
N LEU A 1014 0.75 24.25 -4.05
CA LEU A 1014 1.34 25.46 -4.65
C LEU A 1014 2.53 25.94 -3.81
N PRO A 1015 3.48 26.69 -4.42
CA PRO A 1015 4.55 27.36 -3.68
C PRO A 1015 4.03 28.21 -2.51
N HIS A 1016 4.77 28.23 -1.40
CA HIS A 1016 4.32 28.88 -0.16
C HIS A 1016 4.11 30.39 -0.31
N SER A 1017 4.95 31.08 -1.08
CA SER A 1017 4.84 32.51 -1.41
C SER A 1017 3.52 32.85 -2.11
N LEU A 1018 3.15 32.04 -3.11
CA LEU A 1018 1.88 32.16 -3.83
C LEU A 1018 0.69 31.80 -2.94
N TRP A 1019 0.84 30.75 -2.11
CA TRP A 1019 -0.22 30.28 -1.23
C TRP A 1019 -0.64 31.35 -0.22
N GLN A 1020 0.30 32.08 0.38
CA GLN A 1020 0.00 33.15 1.32
C GLN A 1020 -0.72 34.33 0.64
N LYS A 1021 -0.22 34.81 -0.51
CA LYS A 1021 -0.83 35.94 -1.24
C LYS A 1021 -2.26 35.65 -1.75
N LEU A 1022 -2.57 34.40 -2.08
CA LEU A 1022 -3.89 33.99 -2.54
C LEU A 1022 -4.87 33.61 -1.42
N SER A 1023 -4.42 33.52 -0.17
CA SER A 1023 -5.26 33.10 0.97
C SER A 1023 -5.89 34.33 1.64
N SER A 1024 -6.99 34.81 1.05
CA SER A 1024 -7.95 35.71 1.74
C SER A 1024 -9.30 34.99 1.88
N VAL A 1025 -10.22 35.58 2.65
CA VAL A 1025 -11.56 35.07 3.02
C VAL A 1025 -12.19 34.13 1.96
N GLU A 1026 -12.81 33.04 2.41
CA GLU A 1026 -13.28 31.89 1.61
C GLU A 1026 -14.17 32.22 0.39
N SER A 1027 -14.73 33.43 0.30
CA SER A 1027 -15.59 33.92 -0.79
C SER A 1027 -14.88 34.77 -1.86
N CYS A 1028 -13.56 34.92 -1.81
CA CYS A 1028 -12.79 35.81 -2.69
C CYS A 1028 -12.45 35.19 -4.08
N PRO A 1029 -12.44 35.98 -5.18
CA PRO A 1029 -11.93 35.56 -6.49
C PRO A 1029 -10.53 34.94 -6.45
N LEU A 1030 -9.66 35.41 -5.54
CA LEU A 1030 -8.30 34.88 -5.37
C LEU A 1030 -8.29 33.41 -4.90
N THR A 1031 -9.28 33.02 -4.09
CA THR A 1031 -9.45 31.63 -3.65
C THR A 1031 -9.88 30.73 -4.82
N ALA A 1032 -10.67 31.26 -5.76
CA ALA A 1032 -10.99 30.56 -7.01
C ALA A 1032 -9.74 30.42 -7.89
N CYS A 1033 -8.93 31.48 -8.05
CA CYS A 1033 -7.63 31.40 -8.74
C CYS A 1033 -6.72 30.33 -8.14
N LYS A 1034 -6.58 30.30 -6.80
CA LYS A 1034 -5.80 29.30 -6.07
C LYS A 1034 -6.23 27.87 -6.39
N ARG A 1035 -7.53 27.60 -6.26
CA ARG A 1035 -8.11 26.27 -6.53
C ARG A 1035 -7.89 25.88 -8.00
N LEU A 1036 -8.10 26.80 -8.94
CA LEU A 1036 -7.90 26.53 -10.37
C LEU A 1036 -6.43 26.30 -10.73
N MET A 1037 -5.49 27.05 -10.13
CA MET A 1037 -4.05 26.82 -10.32
C MET A 1037 -3.59 25.45 -9.80
N GLN A 1038 -4.12 24.97 -8.67
CA GLN A 1038 -3.87 23.60 -8.20
C GLN A 1038 -4.36 22.54 -9.20
N LEU A 1039 -5.54 22.76 -9.79
CA LEU A 1039 -6.08 21.86 -10.82
C LEU A 1039 -5.22 21.85 -12.09
N LEU A 1040 -4.67 23.00 -12.48
CA LEU A 1040 -3.76 23.08 -13.61
C LEU A 1040 -2.43 22.36 -13.36
N LEU A 1041 -1.84 22.57 -12.17
CA LEU A 1041 -0.62 21.88 -11.80
C LEU A 1041 -0.83 20.36 -11.76
N TRP A 1042 -1.99 19.93 -11.27
CA TRP A 1042 -2.40 18.53 -11.35
C TRP A 1042 -2.51 18.03 -12.79
N LEU A 1043 -3.16 18.78 -13.70
CA LEU A 1043 -3.23 18.43 -15.12
C LEU A 1043 -1.86 18.37 -15.81
N GLU A 1044 -0.92 19.20 -15.37
CA GLU A 1044 0.43 19.30 -15.91
C GLU A 1044 1.33 18.13 -15.48
N THR A 1045 1.33 17.82 -14.17
CA THR A 1045 2.08 16.68 -13.60
C THR A 1045 1.52 15.32 -14.00
N SER A 1046 0.24 15.26 -14.37
CA SER A 1046 -0.44 14.02 -14.76
C SER A 1046 -0.08 13.62 -16.19
N ASN A 1047 1.00 12.86 -16.35
CA ASN A 1047 1.22 12.07 -17.57
C ASN A 1047 0.10 11.01 -17.69
N SER A 1048 -0.96 11.39 -18.40
CA SER A 1048 -1.96 10.53 -19.07
C SER A 1048 -2.82 9.59 -18.22
N HIS A 1049 -4.12 9.91 -18.12
CA HIS A 1049 -5.27 8.97 -18.13
C HIS A 1049 -5.44 7.87 -17.06
N ASP A 1050 -4.45 7.57 -16.21
CA ASP A 1050 -4.51 6.36 -15.38
C ASP A 1050 -5.29 6.50 -14.05
N LEU A 1051 -5.48 7.73 -13.56
CA LEU A 1051 -6.12 7.97 -12.24
C LEU A 1051 -7.63 8.18 -12.31
N LEU A 1052 -8.16 8.65 -13.45
CA LEU A 1052 -9.58 8.97 -13.60
C LEU A 1052 -10.15 8.35 -14.87
N PRO A 1053 -11.35 7.75 -14.82
CA PRO A 1053 -12.04 7.27 -16.01
C PRO A 1053 -12.21 8.38 -17.06
N PRO A 1054 -12.08 8.07 -18.36
CA PRO A 1054 -12.15 9.08 -19.43
C PRO A 1054 -13.51 9.79 -19.48
N CYS A 1055 -14.56 9.15 -18.99
CA CYS A 1055 -15.90 9.73 -18.89
C CYS A 1055 -15.96 10.96 -17.98
N ILE A 1056 -15.04 11.09 -17.02
CA ILE A 1056 -14.91 12.21 -16.09
C ILE A 1056 -13.72 13.10 -16.45
N ALA A 1057 -12.58 12.50 -16.83
CA ALA A 1057 -11.37 13.26 -17.15
C ALA A 1057 -11.59 14.28 -18.27
N HIS A 1058 -12.33 13.92 -19.32
CA HIS A 1058 -12.65 14.84 -20.42
C HIS A 1058 -13.54 16.01 -19.99
N PRO A 1059 -14.70 15.79 -19.34
CA PRO A 1059 -15.50 16.89 -18.79
C PRO A 1059 -14.77 17.76 -17.79
N ILE A 1060 -13.97 17.20 -16.87
CA ILE A 1060 -13.18 18.00 -15.91
C ILE A 1060 -12.18 18.90 -16.62
N LYS A 1061 -11.40 18.35 -17.55
CA LYS A 1061 -10.51 19.15 -18.39
C LYS A 1061 -11.29 20.22 -19.15
N GLY A 1062 -12.49 19.87 -19.62
CA GLY A 1062 -13.47 20.78 -20.20
C GLY A 1062 -13.75 21.96 -19.27
N VAL A 1063 -14.38 21.71 -18.13
CA VAL A 1063 -14.77 22.77 -17.19
C VAL A 1063 -13.57 23.60 -16.73
N ILE A 1064 -12.39 23.01 -16.54
CA ILE A 1064 -11.14 23.75 -16.22
C ILE A 1064 -10.77 24.72 -17.35
N MET A 1065 -10.79 24.27 -18.61
CA MET A 1065 -10.54 25.14 -19.77
C MET A 1065 -11.57 26.27 -19.87
N GLY A 1066 -12.85 25.97 -19.65
CA GLY A 1066 -13.92 26.98 -19.67
C GLY A 1066 -13.77 28.03 -18.58
N LEU A 1067 -13.54 27.61 -17.33
CA LEU A 1067 -13.35 28.51 -16.19
C LEU A 1067 -12.08 29.35 -16.31
N GLY A 1068 -10.96 28.76 -16.77
CA GLY A 1068 -9.70 29.50 -16.92
C GLY A 1068 -9.69 30.50 -18.07
N ARG A 1069 -10.64 30.43 -19.01
CA ARG A 1069 -10.87 31.43 -20.05
C ARG A 1069 -11.78 32.58 -19.60
N MET A 1070 -12.30 32.56 -18.37
CA MET A 1070 -13.10 33.68 -17.85
C MET A 1070 -12.20 34.90 -17.60
N PRO A 1071 -12.54 36.11 -18.10
CA PRO A 1071 -11.67 37.29 -18.03
C PRO A 1071 -11.15 37.60 -16.62
N ILE A 1072 -11.98 37.37 -15.59
CA ILE A 1072 -11.67 37.68 -14.19
C ILE A 1072 -10.55 36.79 -13.61
N LEU A 1073 -10.46 35.52 -14.03
CA LEU A 1073 -9.47 34.57 -13.50
C LEU A 1073 -8.24 34.41 -14.42
N ASN A 1074 -8.40 34.75 -15.71
CA ASN A 1074 -7.48 34.36 -16.75
C ASN A 1074 -6.06 34.94 -16.62
N SER A 1075 -5.94 36.19 -16.16
CA SER A 1075 -4.65 36.85 -15.89
C SER A 1075 -3.79 36.07 -14.90
N VAL A 1076 -4.36 35.67 -13.75
CA VAL A 1076 -3.63 34.96 -12.69
C VAL A 1076 -3.30 33.52 -13.11
N VAL A 1077 -4.28 32.83 -13.68
CA VAL A 1077 -4.23 31.39 -13.92
C VAL A 1077 -3.27 31.02 -15.06
N ARG A 1078 -2.94 31.97 -15.96
CA ARG A 1078 -1.94 31.80 -17.03
C ARG A 1078 -0.50 31.88 -16.54
N ILE A 1079 -0.25 32.42 -15.36
CA ILE A 1079 1.10 32.59 -14.82
C ILE A 1079 1.60 31.25 -14.25
N PRO A 1080 2.80 30.79 -14.63
CA PRO A 1080 3.45 29.63 -14.02
C PRO A 1080 3.62 29.79 -12.50
N PRO A 1081 3.27 28.77 -11.68
CA PRO A 1081 3.46 28.83 -10.24
C PRO A 1081 4.93 28.97 -9.83
N ASP A 1082 5.87 28.40 -10.60
CA ASP A 1082 7.30 28.41 -10.25
C ASP A 1082 7.93 29.81 -10.34
N VAL A 1083 7.31 30.73 -11.08
CA VAL A 1083 7.77 32.13 -11.15
C VAL A 1083 7.71 32.80 -9.77
N TRP A 1084 6.80 32.36 -8.90
CA TRP A 1084 6.64 32.89 -7.55
C TRP A 1084 7.69 32.39 -6.56
N THR A 1085 8.47 31.35 -6.88
CA THR A 1085 9.63 30.94 -6.07
C THR A 1085 10.89 31.72 -6.45
N MET A 1086 10.92 32.29 -7.66
CA MET A 1086 12.03 33.08 -8.21
C MET A 1086 12.00 34.57 -7.82
N GLY A 1087 11.25 34.94 -6.78
CA GLY A 1087 11.17 36.31 -6.26
C GLY A 1087 10.20 37.25 -6.99
N TRP A 1088 9.53 36.80 -8.06
CA TRP A 1088 8.50 37.59 -8.73
C TRP A 1088 7.21 37.61 -7.91
N SER A 1089 6.83 38.80 -7.43
CA SER A 1089 5.66 38.93 -6.54
C SER A 1089 4.93 40.28 -6.71
N PRO A 1090 4.37 40.56 -7.90
CA PRO A 1090 3.62 41.81 -8.16
C PRO A 1090 2.38 41.94 -7.25
N ASP A 1091 1.88 43.17 -7.14
CA ASP A 1091 0.60 43.48 -6.51
C ASP A 1091 -0.56 43.23 -7.47
N PHE A 1092 -1.68 42.74 -6.93
CA PHE A 1092 -2.90 42.51 -7.70
C PHE A 1092 -3.61 43.84 -7.99
N SER A 1093 -4.03 44.03 -9.23
CA SER A 1093 -4.71 45.25 -9.70
C SER A 1093 -6.12 44.97 -10.26
N GLY A 1094 -6.88 46.03 -10.54
CA GLY A 1094 -8.23 45.97 -11.11
C GLY A 1094 -9.37 45.91 -10.08
N ASP A 1095 -10.60 46.12 -10.55
CA ASP A 1095 -11.82 46.24 -9.74
C ASP A 1095 -12.13 45.02 -8.85
N HIS A 1096 -11.57 43.85 -9.20
CA HIS A 1096 -11.73 42.59 -8.47
C HIS A 1096 -10.42 42.04 -7.89
N GLY A 1097 -9.31 42.79 -8.01
CA GLY A 1097 -8.01 42.41 -7.47
C GLY A 1097 -7.44 41.13 -8.08
N THR A 1098 -7.64 40.89 -9.38
CA THR A 1098 -7.17 39.68 -10.08
C THR A 1098 -6.31 39.98 -11.31
N LEU A 1099 -6.03 41.24 -11.65
CA LEU A 1099 -5.18 41.56 -12.79
C LEU A 1099 -3.71 41.57 -12.37
N LEU A 1100 -2.87 40.97 -13.20
CA LEU A 1100 -1.42 40.89 -13.02
C LEU A 1100 -0.70 41.40 -14.27
N PRO A 1101 0.49 42.01 -14.12
CA PRO A 1101 1.28 42.48 -15.25
C PRO A 1101 1.79 41.29 -16.09
N PRO A 1102 2.16 41.53 -17.37
CA PRO A 1102 2.79 40.52 -18.20
C PRO A 1102 4.12 40.05 -17.57
N LEU A 1103 4.49 38.79 -17.78
CA LEU A 1103 5.72 38.24 -17.21
C LEU A 1103 6.97 38.93 -17.80
N PRO A 1104 7.96 39.28 -16.95
CA PRO A 1104 9.29 39.68 -17.40
C PRO A 1104 9.95 38.62 -18.27
N GLN A 1105 10.71 39.06 -19.28
CA GLN A 1105 11.40 38.19 -20.23
C GLN A 1105 12.45 37.29 -19.55
N ASP A 1106 13.16 37.81 -18.55
CA ASP A 1106 14.26 37.10 -17.89
C ASP A 1106 13.79 35.81 -17.21
N LEU A 1107 12.60 35.84 -16.61
CA LEU A 1107 12.00 34.69 -15.94
C LEU A 1107 11.48 33.63 -16.92
N LEU A 1108 11.22 34.00 -18.17
CA LEU A 1108 10.81 33.06 -19.23
C LEU A 1108 12.01 32.36 -19.89
N GLN A 1109 13.25 32.77 -19.60
CA GLN A 1109 14.46 32.06 -20.05
C GLN A 1109 14.69 30.76 -19.25
N GLU A 1110 14.08 30.64 -18.08
CA GLU A 1110 14.11 29.42 -17.28
C GLU A 1110 13.30 28.28 -17.93
N THR A 1111 13.94 27.12 -18.12
CA THR A 1111 13.39 26.03 -18.94
C THR A 1111 12.07 25.47 -18.37
N ASP A 1112 11.98 25.33 -17.05
CA ASP A 1112 10.78 24.75 -16.42
C ASP A 1112 9.62 25.74 -16.34
N VAL A 1113 9.92 27.04 -16.15
CA VAL A 1113 8.94 28.13 -16.25
C VAL A 1113 8.37 28.22 -17.66
N LEU A 1114 9.23 28.13 -18.69
CA LEU A 1114 8.79 28.19 -20.08
C LEU A 1114 7.88 27.00 -20.45
N LYS A 1115 8.19 25.78 -19.99
CA LYS A 1115 7.32 24.60 -20.18
C LYS A 1115 5.94 24.83 -19.56
N GLN A 1116 5.91 25.30 -18.30
CA GLN A 1116 4.67 25.63 -17.58
C GLN A 1116 3.86 26.71 -18.28
N PHE A 1117 4.53 27.73 -18.80
CA PHE A 1117 3.92 28.82 -19.54
C PHE A 1117 3.30 28.30 -20.84
N ILE A 1118 4.08 27.59 -21.67
CA ILE A 1118 3.61 27.03 -22.95
C ILE A 1118 2.44 26.07 -22.73
N PHE A 1119 2.48 25.20 -21.72
CA PHE A 1119 1.37 24.31 -21.38
C PHE A 1119 0.07 25.07 -21.11
N ARG A 1120 0.11 26.14 -20.30
CA ARG A 1120 -1.06 26.98 -20.00
C ARG A 1120 -1.57 27.71 -21.24
N GLN A 1121 -0.66 28.21 -22.09
CA GLN A 1121 -1.05 28.85 -23.35
C GLN A 1121 -1.67 27.86 -24.34
N GLU A 1122 -1.14 26.63 -24.43
CA GLU A 1122 -1.77 25.56 -25.20
C GLU A 1122 -3.15 25.19 -24.64
N LEU A 1123 -3.29 25.09 -23.33
CA LEU A 1123 -4.54 24.66 -22.72
C LEU A 1123 -5.66 25.70 -22.93
N PHE A 1124 -5.38 26.98 -22.68
CA PHE A 1124 -6.40 28.02 -22.74
C PHE A 1124 -6.56 28.68 -24.11
N GLY A 1125 -5.51 28.78 -24.92
CA GLY A 1125 -5.50 29.68 -26.09
C GLY A 1125 -5.64 31.15 -25.65
N TRP A 1126 -6.29 31.98 -26.48
CA TRP A 1126 -6.49 33.41 -26.20
C TRP A 1126 -7.98 33.78 -26.15
N ILE A 1127 -8.32 34.86 -25.45
CA ILE A 1127 -9.68 35.41 -25.30
C ILE A 1127 -9.90 36.57 -26.27
N GLY A 1128 -8.84 37.32 -26.57
CA GLY A 1128 -8.90 38.48 -27.46
C GLY A 1128 -7.59 38.71 -28.21
N ARG A 1129 -7.61 39.67 -29.14
CA ARG A 1129 -6.48 40.02 -30.01
C ARG A 1129 -5.27 40.53 -29.22
N GLN A 1130 -5.50 41.42 -28.25
CA GLN A 1130 -4.43 41.98 -27.42
C GLN A 1130 -3.64 40.87 -26.69
N GLN A 1131 -4.35 39.93 -26.08
CA GLN A 1131 -3.72 38.81 -25.39
C GLN A 1131 -2.88 37.91 -26.32
N PHE A 1132 -3.33 37.72 -27.56
CA PHE A 1132 -2.54 37.03 -28.58
C PHE A 1132 -1.25 37.78 -28.88
N GLU A 1133 -1.32 39.09 -29.10
CA GLU A 1133 -0.16 39.94 -29.41
C GLU A 1133 0.83 39.97 -28.23
N GLU A 1134 0.36 40.07 -26.99
CA GLU A 1134 1.20 39.99 -25.77
C GLU A 1134 1.95 38.65 -25.67
N THR A 1135 1.25 37.53 -25.89
CA THR A 1135 1.85 36.19 -25.82
C THR A 1135 2.85 35.98 -26.96
N TRP A 1136 2.53 36.52 -28.13
CA TRP A 1136 3.40 36.49 -29.30
C TRP A 1136 4.71 37.24 -29.04
N MET A 1137 4.62 38.47 -28.52
CA MET A 1137 5.79 39.26 -28.18
C MET A 1137 6.64 38.62 -27.08
N ALA A 1138 6.02 38.03 -26.06
CA ALA A 1138 6.73 37.31 -24.99
C ALA A 1138 7.51 36.09 -25.50
N LEU A 1139 7.00 35.38 -26.52
CA LEU A 1139 7.71 34.23 -27.10
C LEU A 1139 8.82 34.65 -28.07
N LEU A 1140 8.61 35.73 -28.82
CA LEU A 1140 9.65 36.31 -29.68
C LEU A 1140 10.81 36.88 -28.86
N SER A 1141 10.53 37.44 -27.68
CA SER A 1141 11.58 37.96 -26.81
C SER A 1141 12.44 36.83 -26.24
N VAL A 1142 11.86 35.68 -25.86
CA VAL A 1142 12.63 34.49 -25.45
C VAL A 1142 13.53 33.96 -26.58
N LEU A 1143 13.05 33.97 -27.84
CA LEU A 1143 13.87 33.58 -29.00
C LEU A 1143 15.07 34.53 -29.23
N ASN A 1144 14.93 35.79 -28.84
CA ASN A 1144 15.94 36.84 -29.01
C ASN A 1144 16.72 37.14 -27.71
N GLY A 1145 16.59 36.30 -26.68
CA GLY A 1145 17.22 36.53 -25.38
C GLY A 1145 18.75 36.52 -25.46
N VAL A 1146 19.39 37.55 -24.91
CA VAL A 1146 20.84 37.59 -24.70
C VAL A 1146 21.13 36.85 -23.38
N PRO A 1147 22.10 35.92 -23.33
CA PRO A 1147 22.39 35.18 -22.12
C PRO A 1147 22.90 36.09 -20.98
N THR A 1148 22.43 35.83 -19.77
CA THR A 1148 22.90 36.48 -18.53
C THR A 1148 24.34 36.06 -18.20
N GLU A 1149 25.14 37.00 -17.67
CA GLU A 1149 26.60 36.86 -17.45
C GLU A 1149 27.01 35.70 -16.50
N ASP A 1150 26.07 35.12 -15.75
CA ASP A 1150 26.30 34.08 -14.73
C ASP A 1150 26.18 32.62 -15.24
N THR A 1151 25.89 32.40 -16.52
CA THR A 1151 25.75 31.03 -17.08
C THR A 1151 27.11 30.46 -17.55
N PRO A 1152 27.50 29.24 -17.13
CA PRO A 1152 28.77 28.64 -17.55
C PRO A 1152 28.82 28.47 -19.07
N ARG A 1153 29.90 28.97 -19.69
CA ARG A 1153 30.09 29.05 -21.17
C ARG A 1153 29.92 27.71 -21.90
N GLU A 1154 30.06 26.58 -21.19
CA GLU A 1154 29.95 25.23 -21.73
C GLU A 1154 28.49 24.73 -21.87
N GLU A 1155 27.55 25.25 -21.09
CA GLU A 1155 26.13 24.80 -21.10
C GLU A 1155 25.20 25.70 -21.94
N LEU A 1156 25.64 26.93 -22.22
CA LEU A 1156 24.96 27.94 -23.04
C LEU A 1156 24.44 27.48 -24.42
N PRO A 1157 25.19 26.72 -25.24
CA PRO A 1157 24.68 26.27 -26.53
C PRO A 1157 23.55 25.23 -26.40
N TYR A 1158 23.56 24.42 -25.33
CA TYR A 1158 22.52 23.43 -25.07
C TYR A 1158 21.24 24.09 -24.58
N ILE A 1159 21.33 25.01 -23.60
CA ILE A 1159 20.17 25.73 -23.06
C ILE A 1159 19.47 26.54 -24.18
N ASN A 1160 20.25 27.27 -25.01
CA ASN A 1160 19.70 28.00 -26.15
C ASN A 1160 19.06 27.07 -27.19
N LEU A 1161 19.64 25.90 -27.46
CA LEU A 1161 19.04 24.92 -28.37
C LEU A 1161 17.70 24.39 -27.81
N TYR A 1162 17.64 24.07 -26.52
CA TYR A 1162 16.42 23.58 -25.87
C TYR A 1162 15.31 24.64 -25.87
N LEU A 1163 15.60 25.87 -25.43
CA LEU A 1163 14.63 26.98 -25.39
C LEU A 1163 14.10 27.31 -26.79
N ASN A 1164 14.99 27.42 -27.78
CA ASN A 1164 14.60 27.65 -29.16
C ASN A 1164 13.74 26.52 -29.71
N THR A 1165 14.04 25.26 -29.37
CA THR A 1165 13.23 24.11 -29.82
C THR A 1165 11.80 24.18 -29.27
N TYR A 1166 11.59 24.57 -28.01
CA TYR A 1166 10.26 24.71 -27.42
C TYR A 1166 9.46 25.87 -28.05
N CYS A 1167 10.09 27.04 -28.20
CA CYS A 1167 9.44 28.19 -28.85
C CYS A 1167 9.13 27.92 -30.34
N LEU A 1168 10.07 27.32 -31.09
CA LEU A 1168 9.87 26.97 -32.50
C LEU A 1168 8.83 25.86 -32.72
N ARG A 1169 8.60 24.96 -31.75
CA ARG A 1169 7.48 24.00 -31.81
C ARG A 1169 6.13 24.67 -31.57
N TYR A 1170 6.09 25.66 -30.68
CA TYR A 1170 4.83 26.30 -30.29
C TYR A 1170 4.37 27.37 -31.28
N ILE A 1171 5.28 28.20 -31.83
CA ILE A 1171 4.95 29.31 -32.75
C ILE A 1171 4.11 28.87 -33.98
N PRO A 1172 4.48 27.81 -34.72
CA PRO A 1172 3.67 27.32 -35.85
C PRO A 1172 2.30 26.80 -35.39
N ARG A 1173 2.27 26.14 -34.23
CA ARG A 1173 1.04 25.60 -33.64
C ARG A 1173 0.08 26.69 -33.20
N ASN A 1174 0.62 27.78 -32.66
CA ASN A 1174 -0.08 29.00 -32.30
C ASN A 1174 -0.71 29.67 -33.55
N GLN A 1175 0.04 29.81 -34.65
CA GLN A 1175 -0.54 30.29 -35.91
C GLN A 1175 -1.64 29.37 -36.46
N ALA A 1176 -1.51 28.05 -36.30
CA ALA A 1176 -2.51 27.07 -36.72
C ALA A 1176 -3.87 27.25 -36.00
N GLU A 1177 -3.90 27.87 -34.81
CA GLU A 1177 -5.14 28.12 -34.06
C GLU A 1177 -6.06 29.16 -34.71
N ARG A 1178 -5.54 30.03 -35.59
CA ARG A 1178 -6.35 30.94 -36.41
C ARG A 1178 -7.19 30.20 -37.47
N TYR A 1179 -6.77 29.02 -37.88
CA TYR A 1179 -7.42 28.21 -38.93
C TYR A 1179 -8.44 27.19 -38.38
N ARG A 1180 -8.93 27.40 -37.14
CA ARG A 1180 -9.94 26.54 -36.51
C ARG A 1180 -11.34 27.12 -36.68
N LEU A 1181 -12.27 26.29 -37.18
CA LEU A 1181 -13.69 26.63 -37.36
C LEU A 1181 -14.57 25.85 -36.36
N PRO A 1182 -15.75 26.37 -35.96
CA PRO A 1182 -16.47 27.54 -36.49
C PRO A 1182 -16.08 28.93 -35.93
N ILE A 1183 -15.39 29.03 -34.78
CA ILE A 1183 -15.02 30.34 -34.18
C ILE A 1183 -13.51 30.43 -34.00
N PRO A 1184 -12.76 31.21 -34.80
CA PRO A 1184 -11.31 31.35 -34.65
C PRO A 1184 -10.96 31.59 -33.16
N ILE A 1185 -9.89 30.99 -32.64
CA ILE A 1185 -9.37 31.23 -31.27
C ILE A 1185 -10.05 30.40 -30.13
N PHE A 1186 -11.22 29.80 -30.34
CA PHE A 1186 -11.90 29.00 -29.30
C PHE A 1186 -11.52 27.50 -29.36
N ARG A 1187 -10.48 27.09 -28.63
CA ARG A 1187 -9.97 25.69 -28.62
C ARG A 1187 -11.00 24.65 -28.12
N TYR A 1188 -11.97 25.11 -27.34
CA TYR A 1188 -12.94 24.31 -26.60
C TYR A 1188 -13.98 23.57 -27.48
N SER A 1189 -14.33 24.14 -28.64
CA SER A 1189 -15.34 23.61 -29.57
C SER A 1189 -14.79 23.27 -30.96
N ASN A 1190 -13.51 23.59 -31.25
CA ASN A 1190 -13.03 23.61 -32.63
C ASN A 1190 -11.94 22.59 -32.94
N THR A 1191 -12.09 21.96 -34.10
CA THR A 1191 -11.07 21.15 -34.75
C THR A 1191 -10.30 21.99 -35.78
N LEU A 1192 -9.08 21.55 -36.12
CA LEU A 1192 -8.34 22.12 -37.25
C LEU A 1192 -9.16 21.89 -38.53
N PHE A 1193 -9.31 22.95 -39.33
CA PHE A 1193 -9.99 22.85 -40.61
C PHE A 1193 -9.25 21.85 -41.50
N LYS A 1194 -9.97 20.81 -41.93
CA LYS A 1194 -9.46 19.82 -42.89
C LYS A 1194 -10.10 20.08 -44.24
N LEU A 1195 -9.31 20.54 -45.19
CA LEU A 1195 -9.68 20.51 -46.60
C LEU A 1195 -9.52 19.07 -47.08
N GLU A 1196 -10.64 18.40 -47.37
CA GLU A 1196 -10.61 17.11 -48.05
C GLU A 1196 -10.16 17.35 -49.50
N THR A 1197 -9.05 16.74 -49.91
CA THR A 1197 -8.50 16.84 -51.27
C THR A 1197 -9.30 16.03 -52.30
N ASN A 1198 -10.22 15.18 -51.84
CA ASN A 1198 -11.08 14.37 -52.70
C ASN A 1198 -12.32 15.19 -53.09
N HIS A 1199 -12.56 15.36 -54.40
CA HIS A 1199 -13.84 15.88 -54.88
C HIS A 1199 -14.99 14.97 -54.42
N ARG A 1200 -16.14 15.57 -54.04
CA ARG A 1200 -17.37 14.80 -53.76
C ARG A 1200 -17.63 13.84 -54.91
N ALA A 1201 -17.70 12.54 -54.63
CA ALA A 1201 -17.91 11.53 -55.66
C ALA A 1201 -19.22 11.83 -56.42
N THR A 1202 -19.11 12.15 -57.71
CA THR A 1202 -20.24 12.41 -58.63
C THR A 1202 -21.22 11.22 -58.70
N ILE A 1203 -20.76 10.04 -58.31
CA ILE A 1203 -21.51 8.77 -58.25
C ILE A 1203 -22.67 8.79 -57.24
N LEU A 1204 -22.63 9.65 -56.21
CA LEU A 1204 -23.67 9.76 -55.17
C LEU A 1204 -24.93 10.53 -55.61
N LEU A 1205 -24.96 11.06 -56.83
CA LEU A 1205 -26.09 11.84 -57.34
C LEU A 1205 -27.13 10.99 -58.09
N SER A 1206 -26.86 9.71 -58.38
CA SER A 1206 -27.83 8.83 -59.04
C SER A 1206 -28.89 8.33 -58.06
N THR A 1207 -30.13 8.20 -58.53
CA THR A 1207 -31.27 7.68 -57.75
C THR A 1207 -31.06 6.26 -57.22
N CYS A 1208 -30.20 5.46 -57.86
CA CYS A 1208 -29.88 4.10 -57.46
C CYS A 1208 -28.86 4.03 -56.30
N ASN A 1209 -27.94 5.00 -56.20
CA ASN A 1209 -26.96 5.07 -55.10
C ASN A 1209 -27.45 5.90 -53.89
N ARG A 1210 -28.57 6.63 -54.04
CA ARG A 1210 -29.22 7.37 -52.93
C ARG A 1210 -30.12 6.50 -52.05
N LYS A 1211 -30.66 5.39 -52.59
CA LYS A 1211 -31.35 4.34 -51.82
C LYS A 1211 -30.33 3.43 -51.15
#